data_AF-A0A2L2Y8J5-F1
#
_entry.id   AF-A0A2L2Y8J5-F1
#
_cell.length_a   1.000
_cell.length_b   1.000
_cell.length_c   1.000
_cell.angle_alpha   90.00
_cell.angle_beta   90.00
_cell.angle_gamma   90.00
#
_symmetry.space_group_name_H-M   'P 1'
#
loop_
_entity.id
_entity.type
_entity.pdbx_description
1 polymer ?
#
loop_
_entity_poly.entity_id
_entity_poly.type
_entity_poly.pdbx_seq_one_letter_code
_entity_poly.pdbx_strand_id
1 'polypeptide(L)'
;QLLSTHIPTVWAFDQYRIYNEVLERSCEVVDGVNVSLRLWDTFGDHDKDRRFAYGRSDVVLLCFSIANPMSLRNCKVIWYPEIRRFCPSTPIVLVGCKNDLRYMYRDEQFLSLCRDRSPFFRPLRECDILSPEQGRQVAKEIGAPYYETSVLTHFGVNEVFENVIRSALLSRRQQRFWMTNLKHVQRPLLQVPFCPPEPRPPQVIVPPPQFEDDMLSLLHSQAYTDVIFLTGKVGFAAHKSVLSAVCSSLHKLFTIDVSPDMTLSGRSASDSSVVSSSDSSIGNFNMDTEQLIAESPHSVITCASFCLSRSSNHHNNANQNNSETRHGSVRRRSTTCQIHPESTHNITTGIRRLLDHRAYQCISIERCEGLDHRGRVTSSVQTIVTLTKVITPGAMQNCLRFLYTGGLDHKMCMNMTELLEAAELMEIPELQLLIGNGQHNQKECNTDLQKKFAQKVRNRMREVCLHQGLFSDVYFQLEDGLCCAHKPILMARCDVMAAMFRGDFRESSAKVVHFPGISKSCFQQLLVYLYTDEVDDSVNPTNCLELLELANRLCLSRLVGLVEQKVIHDLVKLSDVGVDSTEHALRLLEPCQMHNADQLADWCLYHITVNYNEICRKTPKLLRNLHPENQAYLNRNRWPPVWYLKEIDHYERCVRERQWEEKPPKLFKRHRNNSTSGCLCFSGRNRNSDSKRAYRTV
;
A
#
# COMPACT_ATOMS: atom_id res chain seq x y z
N GLN A 1 39.53 -4.42 -25.11
CA GLN A 1 40.81 -4.25 -24.38
C GLN A 1 40.98 -2.87 -23.71
N LEU A 2 40.11 -1.88 -24.00
CA LEU A 2 40.09 -0.54 -23.37
C LEU A 2 39.11 -0.40 -22.18
N LEU A 3 38.62 -1.51 -21.63
CA LEU A 3 37.66 -1.53 -20.50
C LEU A 3 38.25 -2.11 -19.20
N SER A 4 39.55 -2.42 -19.17
CA SER A 4 40.21 -3.09 -18.04
C SER A 4 41.18 -2.21 -17.24
N THR A 5 41.38 -0.96 -17.63
CA THR A 5 42.22 -0.01 -16.90
C THR A 5 41.33 1.12 -16.38
N HIS A 6 40.97 1.05 -15.10
CA HIS A 6 40.46 2.23 -14.41
C HIS A 6 41.63 3.18 -14.18
N ILE A 7 41.75 4.12 -15.09
CA ILE A 7 42.79 5.13 -15.10
C ILE A 7 42.27 6.34 -14.33
N PRO A 8 42.98 6.82 -13.30
CA PRO A 8 42.56 8.01 -12.60
C PRO A 8 42.83 9.26 -13.45
N THR A 9 41.91 10.20 -13.29
CA THR A 9 41.89 11.46 -13.99
C THR A 9 42.71 12.47 -13.18
N VAL A 10 43.75 13.02 -13.78
CA VAL A 10 44.58 14.07 -13.14
C VAL A 10 44.23 15.41 -13.77
N TRP A 11 43.81 16.35 -12.92
CA TRP A 11 43.40 17.70 -13.33
C TRP A 11 44.53 18.70 -13.05
N ALA A 12 44.98 19.40 -14.09
CA ALA A 12 46.01 20.43 -14.05
C ALA A 12 45.45 21.79 -14.54
N PHE A 13 46.16 22.91 -14.32
CA PHE A 13 45.74 24.29 -14.69
C PHE A 13 46.71 24.99 -15.69
N ASP A 14 46.18 25.83 -16.63
CA ASP A 14 46.82 26.80 -17.61
C ASP A 14 47.44 26.26 -18.95
N GLN A 15 47.26 26.75 -20.21
CA GLN A 15 47.27 28.09 -20.87
C GLN A 15 46.37 28.29 -22.13
N TYR A 16 45.82 29.51 -22.28
CA TYR A 16 45.59 30.32 -23.51
C TYR A 16 45.26 31.72 -23.01
N ARG A 17 46.27 32.59 -22.94
CA ARG A 17 46.16 34.00 -22.51
C ARG A 17 45.52 34.93 -23.54
N ILE A 18 44.80 34.41 -24.54
CA ILE A 18 44.57 35.14 -25.80
C ILE A 18 43.09 35.47 -26.04
N TYR A 19 42.14 34.82 -25.34
CA TYR A 19 40.69 35.04 -25.57
C TYR A 19 39.99 35.60 -24.33
N ASN A 20 39.58 36.87 -24.39
CA ASN A 20 38.89 37.57 -23.30
C ASN A 20 37.57 36.90 -22.88
N GLU A 21 36.79 36.36 -23.82
CA GLU A 21 35.52 35.69 -23.51
C GLU A 21 35.68 34.43 -22.64
N VAL A 22 36.81 33.72 -22.78
CA VAL A 22 37.12 32.53 -21.97
C VAL A 22 37.57 32.93 -20.57
N LEU A 23 38.27 34.06 -20.44
CA LEU A 23 38.70 34.62 -19.15
C LEU A 23 37.50 35.16 -18.35
N GLU A 24 36.54 35.81 -19.00
CA GLU A 24 35.32 36.32 -18.36
C GLU A 24 34.41 35.20 -17.84
N ARG A 25 34.30 34.07 -18.56
CA ARG A 25 33.46 32.92 -18.17
C ARG A 25 34.10 31.97 -17.14
N SER A 26 35.37 32.17 -16.80
CA SER A 26 36.13 31.28 -15.89
C SER A 26 36.63 31.99 -14.63
N CYS A 27 36.03 33.13 -14.33
CA CYS A 27 36.41 34.07 -13.29
C CYS A 27 35.65 33.73 -11.99
N GLU A 28 36.37 33.29 -10.96
CA GLU A 28 35.81 32.96 -9.65
C GLU A 28 36.42 33.85 -8.57
N VAL A 29 35.60 34.28 -7.61
CA VAL A 29 36.06 35.11 -6.49
C VAL A 29 36.09 34.27 -5.21
N VAL A 30 37.28 33.97 -4.71
CA VAL A 30 37.48 33.20 -3.47
C VAL A 30 38.24 34.04 -2.45
N ASP A 31 37.67 34.18 -1.25
CA ASP A 31 38.24 34.98 -0.14
C ASP A 31 38.66 36.41 -0.56
N GLY A 32 37.89 37.02 -1.46
CA GLY A 32 38.15 38.37 -2.00
C GLY A 32 39.23 38.44 -3.08
N VAL A 33 39.76 37.30 -3.53
CA VAL A 33 40.75 37.21 -4.62
C VAL A 33 40.06 36.73 -5.88
N ASN A 34 40.19 37.50 -6.96
CA ASN A 34 39.71 37.12 -8.27
C ASN A 34 40.69 36.14 -8.95
N VAL A 35 40.20 34.98 -9.39
CA VAL A 35 41.00 33.89 -9.96
C VAL A 35 40.35 33.40 -11.25
N SER A 36 41.13 33.32 -12.33
CA SER A 36 40.69 32.63 -13.54
C SER A 36 41.06 31.15 -13.46
N LEU A 37 40.06 30.28 -13.59
CA LEU A 37 40.23 28.82 -13.55
C LEU A 37 40.34 28.25 -14.95
N ARG A 38 41.21 27.27 -15.12
CA ARG A 38 41.29 26.48 -16.34
C ARG A 38 41.59 25.04 -16.03
N LEU A 39 40.81 24.15 -16.62
CA LEU A 39 40.94 22.73 -16.39
C LEU A 39 41.71 22.02 -17.51
N TRP A 40 42.65 21.16 -17.14
CA TRP A 40 43.31 20.20 -18.01
C TRP A 40 43.01 18.79 -17.54
N ASP A 41 42.17 18.08 -18.27
CA ASP A 41 41.94 16.66 -18.04
C ASP A 41 43.05 15.83 -18.72
N THR A 42 43.83 15.11 -17.92
CA THR A 42 44.76 14.10 -18.45
C THR A 42 44.24 12.70 -18.13
N PHE A 43 43.65 12.04 -19.14
CA PHE A 43 43.41 10.60 -19.06
C PHE A 43 44.78 9.90 -18.97
N GLY A 44 44.98 9.07 -17.96
CA GLY A 44 46.28 8.42 -17.71
C GLY A 44 46.76 7.37 -18.72
N ASP A 45 46.11 7.19 -19.88
CA ASP A 45 46.67 6.47 -21.04
C ASP A 45 47.54 7.39 -21.94
N HIS A 46 47.59 8.69 -21.67
CA HIS A 46 48.46 9.66 -22.35
C HIS A 46 49.77 9.90 -21.59
N ASP A 47 50.53 8.84 -21.30
CA ASP A 47 51.82 8.92 -20.58
C ASP A 47 52.82 9.93 -21.16
N LYS A 48 52.76 10.14 -22.49
CA LYS A 48 53.62 11.10 -23.20
C LYS A 48 53.17 12.55 -22.99
N ASP A 49 51.87 12.80 -22.94
CA ASP A 49 51.31 14.15 -22.94
C ASP A 49 51.04 14.68 -21.51
N ARG A 50 50.86 13.79 -20.53
CA ARG A 50 50.60 14.12 -19.12
C ARG A 50 51.73 14.94 -18.47
N ARG A 51 52.97 14.77 -18.95
CA ARG A 51 54.13 15.56 -18.50
C ARG A 51 53.98 17.05 -18.80
N PHE A 52 53.29 17.42 -19.88
CA PHE A 52 53.06 18.82 -20.24
C PHE A 52 52.04 19.48 -19.32
N ALA A 53 51.09 18.72 -18.78
CA ALA A 53 50.09 19.21 -17.84
C ALA A 53 50.71 19.58 -16.47
N TYR A 54 51.74 18.84 -16.04
CA TYR A 54 52.42 19.08 -14.76
C TYR A 54 53.22 20.39 -14.73
N GLY A 55 53.99 20.70 -15.77
CA GLY A 55 55.08 21.68 -15.73
C GLY A 55 54.73 23.11 -15.28
N ARG A 56 53.45 23.50 -15.21
CA ARG A 56 52.98 24.82 -14.73
C ARG A 56 51.75 24.77 -13.82
N SER A 57 51.41 23.62 -13.25
CA SER A 57 50.24 23.50 -12.37
C SER A 57 50.43 24.27 -11.06
N ASP A 58 49.50 25.18 -10.76
CA ASP A 58 49.44 25.88 -9.46
C ASP A 58 48.90 24.97 -8.33
N VAL A 59 48.13 23.94 -8.68
CA VAL A 59 47.55 22.93 -7.79
C VAL A 59 47.13 21.71 -8.62
N VAL A 60 47.15 20.52 -8.01
CA VAL A 60 46.73 19.26 -8.65
C VAL A 60 45.58 18.62 -7.86
N LEU A 61 44.51 18.22 -8.55
CA LEU A 61 43.50 17.33 -7.97
C LEU A 61 43.85 15.89 -8.32
N LEU A 62 44.02 15.07 -7.30
CA LEU A 62 44.25 13.64 -7.44
C LEU A 62 42.94 12.92 -7.12
N CYS A 63 42.25 12.46 -8.17
CA CYS A 63 40.91 11.88 -8.05
C CYS A 63 40.94 10.35 -8.02
N PHE A 64 40.07 9.75 -7.21
CA PHE A 64 39.78 8.30 -7.24
C PHE A 64 38.28 8.06 -7.16
N SER A 65 37.83 6.86 -7.51
CA SER A 65 36.43 6.47 -7.39
C SER A 65 36.21 5.74 -6.07
N ILE A 66 35.26 6.17 -5.24
CA ILE A 66 34.96 5.51 -3.97
C ILE A 66 34.48 4.06 -4.15
N ALA A 67 33.93 3.72 -5.32
CA ALA A 67 33.51 2.37 -5.68
C ALA A 67 34.63 1.53 -6.34
N ASN A 68 35.89 1.98 -6.25
CA ASN A 68 37.03 1.26 -6.82
C ASN A 68 38.26 1.35 -5.89
N PRO A 69 38.49 0.34 -5.04
CA PRO A 69 39.63 0.30 -4.11
C PRO A 69 41.00 0.40 -4.79
N MET A 70 41.14 -0.15 -6.01
CA MET A 70 42.38 -0.07 -6.77
C MET A 70 42.70 1.36 -7.20
N SER A 71 41.69 2.17 -7.49
CA SER A 71 41.91 3.57 -7.87
C SER A 71 42.55 4.38 -6.73
N LEU A 72 42.09 4.19 -5.49
CA LEU A 72 42.70 4.81 -4.30
C LEU A 72 44.13 4.30 -4.06
N ARG A 73 44.37 2.99 -4.21
CA ARG A 73 45.72 2.43 -4.09
C ARG A 73 46.68 3.05 -5.11
N ASN A 74 46.23 3.20 -6.35
CA ASN A 74 47.05 3.79 -7.40
C ASN A 74 47.39 5.26 -7.12
N CYS A 75 46.49 6.05 -6.51
CA CYS A 75 46.78 7.42 -6.08
C CYS A 75 48.05 7.49 -5.22
N LYS A 76 48.22 6.55 -4.29
CA LYS A 76 49.40 6.48 -3.41
C LYS A 76 50.64 5.93 -4.12
N VAL A 77 50.50 4.82 -4.84
CA VAL A 77 51.65 4.01 -5.28
C VAL A 77 52.20 4.46 -6.64
N ILE A 78 51.36 5.05 -7.49
CA ILE A 78 51.71 5.41 -8.87
C ILE A 78 51.69 6.93 -9.03
N TRP A 79 50.54 7.55 -8.79
CA TRP A 79 50.30 8.93 -9.21
C TRP A 79 50.96 9.96 -8.32
N TYR A 80 50.92 9.77 -7.00
CA TYR A 80 51.60 10.67 -6.08
C TYR A 80 53.12 10.75 -6.33
N PRO A 81 53.87 9.63 -6.46
CA PRO A 81 55.28 9.67 -6.83
C PRO A 81 55.55 10.34 -8.17
N GLU A 82 54.70 10.10 -9.17
CA GLU A 82 54.83 10.71 -10.50
C GLU A 82 54.63 12.24 -10.42
N ILE A 83 53.56 12.70 -9.78
CA ILE A 83 53.27 14.13 -9.60
C ILE A 83 54.43 14.80 -8.85
N ARG A 84 54.94 14.19 -7.78
CA ARG A 84 56.07 14.74 -7.01
C ARG A 84 57.37 14.79 -7.79
N ARG A 85 57.56 13.92 -8.79
CA ARG A 85 58.72 13.94 -9.69
C ARG A 85 58.70 15.15 -10.63
N PHE A 86 57.53 15.53 -11.17
CA PHE A 86 57.42 16.65 -12.12
C PHE A 86 57.07 17.98 -11.46
N CYS A 87 56.36 17.95 -10.33
CA CYS A 87 55.87 19.10 -9.56
C CYS A 87 56.16 18.93 -8.05
N PRO A 88 57.43 19.09 -7.61
CA PRO A 88 57.82 18.77 -6.24
C PRO A 88 57.14 19.66 -5.18
N SER A 89 56.86 20.92 -5.52
CA SER A 89 56.29 21.92 -4.59
C SER A 89 54.82 22.25 -4.84
N THR A 90 54.20 21.71 -5.88
CA THR A 90 52.80 22.00 -6.21
C THR A 90 51.86 21.35 -5.18
N PRO A 91 50.90 22.08 -4.59
CA PRO A 91 49.93 21.50 -3.67
C PRO A 91 49.07 20.44 -4.38
N ILE A 92 48.76 19.36 -3.66
CA ILE A 92 47.88 18.28 -4.13
C ILE A 92 46.66 18.26 -3.23
N VAL A 93 45.48 18.07 -3.80
CA VAL A 93 44.22 17.80 -3.10
C VAL A 93 43.74 16.41 -3.50
N LEU A 94 43.49 15.52 -2.54
CA LEU A 94 42.94 14.19 -2.81
C LEU A 94 41.41 14.26 -2.84
N VAL A 95 40.79 13.71 -3.90
CA VAL A 95 39.34 13.77 -4.10
C VAL A 95 38.74 12.38 -4.32
N GLY A 96 37.81 11.99 -3.46
CA GLY A 96 37.00 10.77 -3.63
C GLY A 96 35.71 11.07 -4.39
N CYS A 97 35.61 10.62 -5.63
CA CYS A 97 34.46 10.86 -6.51
C CYS A 97 33.40 9.76 -6.38
N LYS A 98 32.16 10.11 -6.78
CA LYS A 98 30.98 9.23 -6.81
C LYS A 98 30.51 8.79 -5.43
N ASN A 99 30.58 9.68 -4.44
CA ASN A 99 30.27 9.34 -3.04
C ASN A 99 28.84 8.81 -2.82
N ASP A 100 27.93 9.12 -3.75
CA ASP A 100 26.55 8.62 -3.82
C ASP A 100 26.47 7.09 -3.85
N LEU A 101 27.47 6.43 -4.43
CA LEU A 101 27.52 4.98 -4.51
C LEU A 101 27.62 4.30 -3.13
N ARG A 102 27.94 5.02 -2.04
CA ARG A 102 27.92 4.43 -0.68
C ARG A 102 26.53 4.00 -0.21
N TYR A 103 25.48 4.64 -0.71
CA TYR A 103 24.10 4.30 -0.36
C TYR A 103 23.32 3.76 -1.55
N MET A 104 23.63 4.21 -2.78
CA MET A 104 22.89 3.82 -3.98
C MET A 104 23.20 2.40 -4.48
N TYR A 105 24.31 1.78 -4.07
CA TYR A 105 24.69 0.46 -4.61
C TYR A 105 23.69 -0.68 -4.31
N ARG A 106 22.74 -0.47 -3.40
CA ARG A 106 21.65 -1.39 -3.07
C ARG A 106 20.27 -0.93 -3.55
N ASP A 107 20.19 0.22 -4.22
CA ASP A 107 18.94 0.76 -4.72
C ASP A 107 18.53 0.01 -5.99
N GLU A 108 17.41 -0.70 -5.96
CA GLU A 108 16.95 -1.51 -7.09
C GLU A 108 16.61 -0.67 -8.33
N GLN A 109 16.12 0.56 -8.17
CA GLN A 109 15.82 1.43 -9.32
C GLN A 109 17.13 1.86 -10.00
N PHE A 110 18.13 2.23 -9.20
CA PHE A 110 19.47 2.53 -9.71
C PHE A 110 20.10 1.31 -10.38
N LEU A 111 20.04 0.14 -9.75
CA LEU A 111 20.59 -1.11 -10.29
C LEU A 111 19.89 -1.55 -11.58
N SER A 112 18.57 -1.35 -11.70
CA SER A 112 17.81 -1.59 -12.93
C SER A 112 18.31 -0.68 -14.04
N LEU A 113 18.40 0.64 -13.78
CA LEU A 113 18.90 1.61 -14.75
C LEU A 113 20.32 1.28 -15.23
N CYS A 114 21.18 0.80 -14.32
CA CYS A 114 22.54 0.36 -14.68
C CYS A 114 22.55 -0.89 -15.57
N ARG A 115 21.71 -1.88 -15.26
CA ARG A 115 21.55 -3.10 -16.06
C ARG A 115 21.06 -2.79 -17.47
N ASP A 116 20.08 -1.88 -17.60
CA ASP A 116 19.53 -1.48 -18.90
C ASP A 116 20.55 -0.76 -19.79
N ARG A 117 21.44 0.03 -19.18
CA ARG A 117 22.49 0.77 -19.90
C ARG A 117 23.69 -0.07 -20.30
N SER A 118 23.97 -1.16 -19.57
CA SER A 118 25.13 -2.00 -19.84
C SER A 118 24.86 -3.48 -19.56
N PRO A 119 24.85 -4.34 -20.60
CA PRO A 119 24.63 -5.77 -20.43
C PRO A 119 25.75 -6.48 -19.65
N PHE A 120 26.91 -5.84 -19.50
CA PHE A 120 28.03 -6.33 -18.70
C PHE A 120 28.14 -5.65 -17.32
N PHE A 121 27.08 -4.94 -16.89
CA PHE A 121 27.05 -4.31 -15.58
C PHE A 121 27.17 -5.38 -14.48
N ARG A 122 28.23 -5.26 -13.69
CA ARG A 122 28.41 -6.04 -12.46
C ARG A 122 27.94 -5.18 -11.28
N PRO A 123 26.94 -5.64 -10.50
CA PRO A 123 26.55 -4.97 -9.27
C PRO A 123 27.73 -4.79 -8.32
N LEU A 124 27.85 -3.59 -7.76
CA LEU A 124 28.86 -3.26 -6.75
C LEU A 124 28.60 -4.08 -5.49
N ARG A 125 29.67 -4.63 -4.90
CA ARG A 125 29.59 -5.31 -3.60
C ARG A 125 30.02 -4.33 -2.52
N GLU A 126 29.61 -4.63 -1.29
CA GLU A 126 29.99 -3.83 -0.13
C GLU A 126 31.52 -3.74 0.06
N CYS A 127 32.27 -4.78 -0.30
CA CYS A 127 33.73 -4.75 -0.28
C CYS A 127 34.39 -3.88 -1.37
N ASP A 128 33.63 -3.49 -2.40
CA ASP A 128 34.10 -2.60 -3.46
C ASP A 128 33.91 -1.11 -3.07
N ILE A 129 33.15 -0.82 -2.00
CA ILE A 129 32.88 0.53 -1.52
C ILE A 129 33.89 0.96 -0.45
N LEU A 130 34.60 2.05 -0.70
CA LEU A 130 35.56 2.65 0.23
C LEU A 130 34.87 3.53 1.27
N SER A 131 35.22 3.32 2.53
CA SER A 131 34.87 4.24 3.62
C SER A 131 35.64 5.57 3.51
N PRO A 132 35.09 6.69 4.00
CA PRO A 132 35.80 7.97 3.99
C PRO A 132 37.11 7.93 4.81
N GLU A 133 37.17 7.10 5.85
CA GLU A 133 38.39 6.88 6.66
C GLU A 133 39.56 6.36 5.82
N GLN A 134 39.31 5.45 4.87
CA GLN A 134 40.36 4.95 3.97
C GLN A 134 40.92 6.06 3.07
N GLY A 135 40.05 6.94 2.56
CA GLY A 135 40.47 8.11 1.79
C GLY A 135 41.32 9.07 2.62
N ARG A 136 40.87 9.39 3.83
CA ARG A 136 41.64 10.25 4.77
C ARG A 136 42.99 9.66 5.15
N GLN A 137 43.08 8.35 5.36
CA GLN A 137 44.33 7.69 5.70
C GLN A 137 45.37 7.89 4.59
N VAL A 138 44.98 7.69 3.32
CA VAL A 138 45.87 7.94 2.19
C VAL A 138 46.22 9.44 2.07
N ALA A 139 45.24 10.33 2.26
CA ALA A 139 45.47 11.77 2.22
C ALA A 139 46.52 12.22 3.26
N LYS A 140 46.44 11.69 4.49
CA LYS A 140 47.42 11.92 5.55
C LYS A 140 48.82 11.43 5.17
N GLU A 141 48.92 10.25 4.56
CA GLU A 141 50.20 9.66 4.14
C GLU A 141 50.88 10.47 3.03
N ILE A 142 50.11 11.06 2.10
CA ILE A 142 50.66 11.88 1.01
C ILE A 142 50.78 13.38 1.36
N GLY A 143 50.30 13.78 2.54
CA GLY A 143 50.31 15.16 3.02
C GLY A 143 49.34 16.09 2.27
N ALA A 144 48.18 15.58 1.85
CA ALA A 144 47.16 16.33 1.12
C ALA A 144 45.85 16.45 1.93
N PRO A 145 45.07 17.53 1.77
CA PRO A 145 43.68 17.55 2.24
C PRO A 145 42.82 16.56 1.44
N TYR A 146 41.75 16.07 2.08
CA TYR A 146 40.81 15.12 1.50
C TYR A 146 39.42 15.70 1.39
N TYR A 147 38.80 15.52 0.23
CA TYR A 147 37.42 15.90 -0.03
C TYR A 147 36.72 14.79 -0.81
N GLU A 148 35.39 14.79 -0.76
CA GLU A 148 34.57 13.90 -1.55
C GLU A 148 33.56 14.67 -2.38
N THR A 149 33.18 14.08 -3.50
CA THR A 149 32.23 14.67 -4.43
C THR A 149 31.26 13.64 -5.00
N SER A 150 30.10 14.13 -5.40
CA SER A 150 29.20 13.41 -6.28
C SER A 150 28.65 14.36 -7.32
N VAL A 151 28.84 14.00 -8.58
CA VAL A 151 28.26 14.74 -9.71
C VAL A 151 26.75 14.53 -9.75
N LEU A 152 26.27 13.36 -9.34
CA LEU A 152 24.84 13.03 -9.34
C LEU A 152 24.05 13.88 -8.34
N THR A 153 24.59 14.05 -7.13
CA THR A 153 23.94 14.85 -6.07
C THR A 153 24.42 16.29 -6.03
N HIS A 154 25.37 16.66 -6.90
CA HIS A 154 26.14 17.91 -6.84
C HIS A 154 26.90 18.16 -5.53
N PHE A 155 26.97 17.18 -4.62
CA PHE A 155 27.64 17.33 -3.34
C PHE A 155 29.14 17.59 -3.51
N GLY A 156 29.66 18.55 -2.75
CA GLY A 156 31.09 18.81 -2.58
C GLY A 156 31.81 19.36 -3.82
N VAL A 157 31.16 19.45 -4.98
CA VAL A 157 31.80 19.87 -6.22
C VAL A 157 32.35 21.29 -6.10
N ASN A 158 31.51 22.26 -5.75
CA ASN A 158 31.92 23.66 -5.60
C ASN A 158 32.94 23.84 -4.47
N GLU A 159 32.70 23.18 -3.33
CA GLU A 159 33.61 23.22 -2.17
C GLU A 159 35.01 22.73 -2.52
N VAL A 160 35.14 21.67 -3.33
CA VAL A 160 36.43 21.19 -3.82
C VAL A 160 37.13 22.25 -4.66
N PHE A 161 36.44 22.88 -5.61
CA PHE A 161 37.04 23.92 -6.43
C PHE A 161 37.53 25.11 -5.59
N GLU A 162 36.71 25.60 -4.65
CA GLU A 162 37.14 26.68 -3.77
C GLU A 162 38.36 26.30 -2.91
N ASN A 163 38.39 25.09 -2.36
CA ASN A 163 39.47 24.63 -1.49
C ASN A 163 40.77 24.34 -2.26
N VAL A 164 40.65 23.92 -3.52
CA VAL A 164 41.75 23.83 -4.47
C VAL A 164 42.33 25.22 -4.73
N ILE A 165 41.49 26.23 -4.95
CA ILE A 165 41.93 27.62 -5.16
C ILE A 165 42.62 28.15 -3.91
N ARG A 166 42.05 27.96 -2.72
CA ARG A 166 42.70 28.30 -1.44
C ARG A 166 44.07 27.65 -1.31
N SER A 167 44.20 26.37 -1.69
CA SER A 167 45.47 25.64 -1.66
C SER A 167 46.52 26.25 -2.61
N ALA A 168 46.12 26.58 -3.84
CA ALA A 168 46.98 27.24 -4.83
C ALA A 168 47.45 28.63 -4.36
N LEU A 169 46.51 29.48 -3.92
CA LEU A 169 46.78 30.84 -3.46
C LEU A 169 47.70 30.85 -2.24
N LEU A 170 47.54 29.90 -1.30
CA LEU A 170 48.43 29.77 -0.15
C LEU A 170 49.84 29.33 -0.53
N SER A 171 49.99 28.37 -1.44
CA SER A 171 51.30 27.98 -1.98
C SER A 171 51.99 29.17 -2.66
N ARG A 172 51.25 29.91 -3.48
CA ARG A 172 51.75 31.12 -4.15
C ARG A 172 52.17 32.22 -3.16
N ARG A 173 51.43 32.40 -2.06
CA ARG A 173 51.80 33.33 -0.98
C ARG A 173 53.13 32.96 -0.33
N GLN A 174 53.40 31.67 -0.14
CA GLN A 174 54.68 31.20 0.40
C GLN A 174 55.84 31.46 -0.56
N GLN A 175 55.60 31.40 -1.87
CA GLN A 175 56.62 31.68 -2.90
C GLN A 175 56.83 33.18 -3.18
N ARG A 176 55.83 34.04 -2.90
CA ARG A 176 55.85 35.50 -3.19
C ARG A 176 55.33 36.32 -2.01
N PHE A 177 56.13 36.40 -0.95
CA PHE A 177 55.79 37.00 0.35
C PHE A 177 55.24 38.44 0.32
N TRP A 178 55.60 39.25 -0.68
CA TRP A 178 55.22 40.67 -0.78
C TRP A 178 53.78 40.92 -1.31
N MET A 179 53.05 39.87 -1.70
CA MET A 179 51.68 40.00 -2.22
C MET A 179 50.66 40.22 -1.08
N THR A 180 50.33 41.49 -0.80
CA THR A 180 49.40 41.89 0.27
C THR A 180 47.96 41.46 0.05
N ASN A 181 47.54 41.27 -1.20
CA ASN A 181 46.20 40.82 -1.58
C ASN A 181 45.91 39.36 -1.20
N LEU A 182 46.92 38.55 -0.82
CA LEU A 182 46.76 37.15 -0.41
C LEU A 182 46.75 36.96 1.12
N LYS A 183 46.80 38.04 1.90
CA LYS A 183 46.87 37.97 3.37
C LYS A 183 45.62 37.35 3.99
N HIS A 184 44.45 37.60 3.41
CA HIS A 184 43.15 37.16 3.93
C HIS A 184 42.68 35.80 3.39
N VAL A 185 43.43 35.18 2.48
CA VAL A 185 43.13 33.83 1.97
C VAL A 185 43.15 32.83 3.11
N GLN A 186 42.05 32.10 3.26
CA GLN A 186 41.87 31.11 4.31
C GLN A 186 42.56 29.80 3.98
N ARG A 187 42.89 29.02 5.01
CA ARG A 187 43.24 27.60 4.83
C ARG A 187 42.05 26.84 4.26
N PRO A 188 42.29 25.78 3.44
CA PRO A 188 41.22 24.93 2.94
C PRO A 188 40.23 24.58 4.06
N LEU A 189 38.94 24.77 3.77
CA LEU A 189 37.85 24.59 4.71
C LEU A 189 37.57 23.10 4.93
N LEU A 190 37.02 22.78 6.11
CA LEU A 190 36.53 21.44 6.39
C LEU A 190 35.23 21.22 5.63
N GLN A 191 35.09 20.05 5.00
CA GLN A 191 33.87 19.66 4.32
C GLN A 191 32.94 18.94 5.29
N VAL A 192 31.69 19.40 5.37
CA VAL A 192 30.62 18.70 6.11
C VAL A 192 30.38 17.36 5.43
N PRO A 193 30.34 16.23 6.16
CA PRO A 193 30.15 14.93 5.53
C PRO A 193 28.78 14.81 4.88
N PHE A 194 28.73 14.14 3.73
CA PHE A 194 27.49 13.89 3.01
C PHE A 194 26.56 12.98 3.82
N CYS A 195 25.40 13.52 4.22
CA CYS A 195 24.32 12.73 4.79
C CYS A 195 23.47 12.15 3.65
N PRO A 196 23.34 10.82 3.53
CA PRO A 196 22.46 10.24 2.52
C PRO A 196 21.01 10.60 2.82
N PRO A 197 20.17 10.79 1.78
CA PRO A 197 18.76 11.07 1.96
C PRO A 197 18.10 9.96 2.78
N GLU A 198 17.07 10.33 3.55
CA GLU A 198 16.22 9.36 4.22
C GLU A 198 15.59 8.42 3.18
N PRO A 199 15.54 7.09 3.45
CA PRO A 199 14.84 6.17 2.55
C PRO A 199 13.37 6.57 2.39
N ARG A 200 12.76 6.20 1.27
CA ARG A 200 11.32 6.43 1.06
C ARG A 200 10.51 5.34 1.77
N PRO A 201 9.32 5.66 2.31
CA PRO A 201 8.43 4.65 2.85
C PRO A 201 7.97 3.68 1.75
N PRO A 202 7.75 2.39 2.09
CA PRO A 202 7.22 1.42 1.14
C PRO A 202 5.80 1.82 0.70
N GLN A 203 5.45 1.48 -0.54
CA GLN A 203 4.12 1.74 -1.08
C GLN A 203 3.15 0.64 -0.66
N VAL A 204 1.94 1.04 -0.27
CA VAL A 204 0.85 0.11 0.06
C VAL A 204 -0.12 0.03 -1.11
N ILE A 205 -0.38 -1.18 -1.57
CA ILE A 205 -1.24 -1.50 -2.69
C ILE A 205 -2.39 -2.34 -2.16
N VAL A 206 -3.61 -1.88 -2.40
CA VAL A 206 -4.83 -2.64 -2.10
C VAL A 206 -5.37 -3.24 -3.40
N PRO A 207 -5.60 -4.57 -3.49
CA PRO A 207 -6.26 -5.19 -4.63
C PRO A 207 -7.60 -4.50 -4.93
N PRO A 208 -8.03 -4.31 -6.19
CA PRO A 208 -9.24 -3.57 -6.53
C PRO A 208 -10.53 -4.21 -5.96
N PRO A 209 -11.60 -3.44 -5.75
CA PRO A 209 -12.88 -3.95 -5.24
C PRO A 209 -13.51 -4.97 -6.18
N GLN A 210 -14.04 -6.05 -5.61
CA GLN A 210 -14.79 -7.10 -6.32
C GLN A 210 -16.28 -7.13 -5.95
N PHE A 211 -16.70 -6.27 -5.02
CA PHE A 211 -18.07 -6.24 -4.48
C PHE A 211 -19.16 -6.28 -5.54
N GLU A 212 -19.06 -5.43 -6.57
CA GLU A 212 -20.08 -5.33 -7.61
C GLU A 212 -20.21 -6.63 -8.43
N ASP A 213 -19.07 -7.19 -8.83
CA ASP A 213 -19.01 -8.43 -9.61
C ASP A 213 -19.51 -9.63 -8.81
N ASP A 214 -19.17 -9.68 -7.52
CA ASP A 214 -19.61 -10.74 -6.61
C ASP A 214 -21.12 -10.68 -6.37
N MET A 215 -21.67 -9.48 -6.15
CA MET A 215 -23.11 -9.29 -5.97
C MET A 215 -23.89 -9.57 -7.26
N LEU A 216 -23.34 -9.23 -8.42
CA LEU A 216 -23.92 -9.64 -9.70
C LEU A 216 -23.90 -11.16 -9.89
N SER A 217 -22.80 -11.81 -9.49
CA SER A 217 -22.67 -13.27 -9.52
C SER A 217 -23.68 -13.93 -8.57
N LEU A 218 -23.93 -13.35 -7.40
CA LEU A 218 -24.97 -13.79 -6.48
C LEU A 218 -26.35 -13.76 -7.13
N LEU A 219 -26.73 -12.64 -7.76
CA LEU A 219 -28.00 -12.49 -8.48
C LEU A 219 -28.17 -13.55 -9.58
N HIS A 220 -27.11 -13.85 -10.33
CA HIS A 220 -27.17 -14.85 -11.40
C HIS A 220 -27.16 -16.30 -10.90
N SER A 221 -26.48 -16.58 -9.79
CA SER A 221 -26.37 -17.94 -9.24
C SER A 221 -27.69 -18.46 -8.66
N GLN A 222 -28.56 -17.56 -8.22
CA GLN A 222 -29.84 -17.86 -7.55
C GLN A 222 -29.70 -18.80 -6.33
N ALA A 223 -28.50 -18.88 -5.74
CA ALA A 223 -28.23 -19.75 -4.60
C ALA A 223 -28.82 -19.15 -3.32
N TYR A 224 -29.58 -19.95 -2.55
CA TYR A 224 -30.22 -19.53 -1.29
C TYR A 224 -31.16 -18.32 -1.44
N THR A 225 -31.85 -18.23 -2.59
CA THR A 225 -32.93 -17.26 -2.76
C THR A 225 -34.10 -17.58 -1.82
N ASP A 226 -34.72 -16.53 -1.28
CA ASP A 226 -35.80 -16.60 -0.28
C ASP A 226 -37.02 -15.75 -0.65
N VAL A 227 -36.97 -15.10 -1.82
CA VAL A 227 -38.08 -14.37 -2.44
C VAL A 227 -38.12 -14.58 -3.95
N ILE A 228 -39.33 -14.71 -4.50
CA ILE A 228 -39.61 -14.77 -5.93
C ILE A 228 -40.60 -13.67 -6.31
N PHE A 229 -40.23 -12.86 -7.29
CA PHE A 229 -41.10 -11.83 -7.87
C PHE A 229 -41.79 -12.35 -9.14
N LEU A 230 -43.11 -12.31 -9.18
CA LEU A 230 -43.90 -12.77 -10.34
C LEU A 230 -44.39 -11.58 -11.17
N THR A 231 -43.90 -11.45 -12.40
CA THR A 231 -44.41 -10.51 -13.41
C THR A 231 -45.15 -11.30 -14.49
N GLY A 232 -46.48 -11.39 -14.37
CA GLY A 232 -47.29 -12.22 -15.26
C GLY A 232 -46.96 -13.71 -15.12
N LYS A 233 -46.24 -14.28 -16.10
CA LYS A 233 -45.83 -15.69 -16.14
C LYS A 233 -44.34 -15.91 -15.85
N VAL A 234 -43.58 -14.85 -15.61
CA VAL A 234 -42.13 -14.89 -15.38
C VAL A 234 -41.86 -14.67 -13.91
N GLY A 235 -41.01 -15.52 -13.32
CA GLY A 235 -40.55 -15.40 -11.94
C GLY A 235 -39.09 -14.97 -11.85
N PHE A 236 -38.77 -14.08 -10.91
CA PHE A 236 -37.41 -13.64 -10.62
C PHE A 236 -37.05 -13.95 -9.16
N ALA A 237 -36.15 -14.91 -8.97
CA ALA A 237 -35.65 -15.26 -7.65
C ALA A 237 -34.60 -14.23 -7.17
N ALA A 238 -34.65 -13.87 -5.89
CA ALA A 238 -33.75 -12.90 -5.27
C ALA A 238 -33.61 -13.15 -3.75
N HIS A 239 -32.90 -12.25 -3.07
CA HIS A 239 -32.57 -12.34 -1.65
C HIS A 239 -33.18 -11.16 -0.87
N LYS A 240 -33.99 -11.44 0.16
CA LYS A 240 -34.64 -10.41 1.00
C LYS A 240 -33.62 -9.56 1.74
N SER A 241 -32.55 -10.15 2.26
CA SER A 241 -31.50 -9.44 3.00
C SER A 241 -30.90 -8.31 2.17
N VAL A 242 -30.50 -8.62 0.93
CA VAL A 242 -29.94 -7.63 -0.02
C VAL A 242 -30.98 -6.57 -0.37
N LEU A 243 -32.18 -6.99 -0.78
CA LEU A 243 -33.21 -6.08 -1.26
C LEU A 243 -33.76 -5.16 -0.17
N SER A 244 -33.86 -5.64 1.08
CA SER A 244 -34.29 -4.84 2.24
C SER A 244 -33.26 -3.79 2.65
N ALA A 245 -31.96 -4.10 2.50
CA ALA A 245 -30.92 -3.13 2.75
C ALA A 245 -31.00 -1.99 1.73
N VAL A 246 -31.20 -2.32 0.46
CA VAL A 246 -31.12 -1.36 -0.65
C VAL A 246 -32.41 -0.55 -0.84
N CYS A 247 -33.57 -1.19 -0.75
CA CYS A 247 -34.87 -0.57 -1.07
C CYS A 247 -35.78 -0.52 0.16
N SER A 248 -36.18 0.69 0.56
CA SER A 248 -37.06 0.90 1.72
C SER A 248 -38.47 0.37 1.51
N SER A 249 -39.00 0.42 0.28
CA SER A 249 -40.32 -0.13 -0.04
C SER A 249 -40.34 -1.66 0.12
N LEU A 250 -39.29 -2.33 -0.38
CA LEU A 250 -39.11 -3.77 -0.21
C LEU A 250 -38.83 -4.18 1.24
N HIS A 251 -38.05 -3.37 1.99
CA HIS A 251 -37.87 -3.59 3.42
C HIS A 251 -39.21 -3.62 4.16
N LYS A 252 -40.04 -2.57 3.98
CA LYS A 252 -41.39 -2.52 4.56
C LYS A 252 -42.21 -3.73 4.13
N LEU A 253 -42.19 -4.06 2.84
CA LEU A 253 -42.94 -5.19 2.29
C LEU A 253 -42.58 -6.52 2.95
N PHE A 254 -41.30 -6.80 3.16
CA PHE A 254 -40.83 -8.07 3.72
C PHE A 254 -40.96 -8.15 5.25
N THR A 255 -41.15 -7.02 5.93
CA THR A 255 -41.38 -6.97 7.38
C THR A 255 -42.87 -6.87 7.75
N ILE A 256 -43.79 -6.91 6.77
CA ILE A 256 -45.23 -6.97 7.04
C ILE A 256 -45.58 -8.31 7.68
N ASP A 257 -46.42 -8.28 8.72
CA ASP A 257 -47.04 -9.49 9.25
C ASP A 257 -48.03 -10.06 8.23
N VAL A 258 -47.79 -11.29 7.79
CA VAL A 258 -48.60 -11.98 6.78
C VAL A 258 -49.70 -12.83 7.45
N SER A 259 -49.70 -12.94 8.78
CA SER A 259 -50.70 -13.69 9.55
C SER A 259 -52.13 -13.29 9.16
N PRO A 260 -53.07 -14.25 9.01
CA PRO A 260 -54.44 -13.92 8.69
C PRO A 260 -55.09 -13.17 9.87
N ASP A 261 -55.49 -11.92 9.64
CA ASP A 261 -56.23 -11.11 10.62
C ASP A 261 -57.51 -11.83 11.07
N MET A 262 -57.46 -12.42 12.28
CA MET A 262 -58.66 -12.70 13.08
C MET A 262 -59.08 -11.39 13.74
N THR A 263 -59.72 -10.47 13.01
CA THR A 263 -60.77 -9.57 13.53
C THR A 263 -61.35 -8.67 12.45
N LEU A 264 -62.60 -8.93 12.07
CA LEU A 264 -63.53 -7.90 11.61
C LEU A 264 -63.92 -7.02 12.81
N SER A 265 -63.52 -5.75 12.82
CA SER A 265 -64.36 -4.62 13.22
C SER A 265 -63.58 -3.32 13.05
N GLY A 266 -64.12 -2.40 12.25
CA GLY A 266 -63.45 -1.14 11.94
C GLY A 266 -63.27 -0.22 13.14
N ARG A 267 -62.22 0.60 13.08
CA ARG A 267 -62.30 2.06 13.25
C ARG A 267 -60.95 2.73 12.99
N SER A 268 -61.00 3.67 12.06
CA SER A 268 -60.34 4.98 12.00
C SER A 268 -58.90 5.14 12.47
N ALA A 269 -58.08 5.65 11.54
CA ALA A 269 -56.79 6.28 11.77
C ALA A 269 -56.83 7.36 12.86
N SER A 270 -55.75 7.45 13.64
CA SER A 270 -55.16 8.69 14.17
C SER A 270 -53.73 8.44 14.64
N ASP A 271 -52.88 9.40 14.28
CA ASP A 271 -51.43 9.48 14.50
C ASP A 271 -50.97 9.55 15.96
N SER A 272 -49.69 9.23 16.10
CA SER A 272 -48.66 9.85 16.97
C SER A 272 -48.43 9.35 18.42
N SER A 273 -47.19 8.86 18.59
CA SER A 273 -46.16 9.26 19.60
C SER A 273 -45.70 8.23 20.65
N VAL A 274 -44.35 8.07 20.67
CA VAL A 274 -43.39 7.70 21.76
C VAL A 274 -43.65 6.40 22.55
N VAL A 275 -42.69 5.53 22.90
CA VAL A 275 -41.50 5.74 23.76
C VAL A 275 -40.48 4.61 23.53
N SER A 276 -39.19 4.97 23.55
CA SER A 276 -38.04 4.08 23.71
C SER A 276 -38.09 3.32 25.05
N SER A 277 -38.11 2.00 25.01
CA SER A 277 -37.80 1.15 26.17
C SER A 277 -36.74 0.14 25.76
N SER A 278 -35.55 0.32 26.31
CA SER A 278 -34.48 -0.67 26.32
C SER A 278 -34.93 -1.89 27.11
N ASP A 279 -35.11 -3.03 26.46
CA ASP A 279 -34.87 -4.32 27.12
C ASP A 279 -34.52 -5.41 26.10
N SER A 280 -33.46 -6.12 26.43
CA SER A 280 -32.88 -7.24 25.71
C SER A 280 -33.81 -8.46 25.81
N SER A 281 -34.78 -8.56 24.91
CA SER A 281 -35.49 -9.81 24.65
C SER A 281 -35.00 -10.40 23.34
N ILE A 282 -34.31 -11.53 23.46
CA ILE A 282 -34.05 -12.51 22.41
C ILE A 282 -35.30 -12.61 21.52
N GLY A 283 -35.12 -12.32 20.23
CA GLY A 283 -36.19 -12.33 19.24
C GLY A 283 -36.86 -13.69 19.19
N ASN A 284 -37.97 -13.81 19.89
CA ASN A 284 -38.82 -14.98 19.86
C ASN A 284 -39.50 -15.07 18.50
N PHE A 285 -39.05 -16.07 17.74
CA PHE A 285 -39.85 -16.98 16.93
C PHE A 285 -40.77 -16.39 15.84
N ASN A 286 -40.26 -16.42 14.61
CA ASN A 286 -41.06 -16.61 13.38
C ASN A 286 -41.24 -18.10 13.04
N MET A 287 -40.96 -19.01 13.99
CA MET A 287 -40.99 -20.47 13.76
C MET A 287 -42.41 -21.06 13.81
N ASP A 288 -43.38 -20.34 14.39
CA ASP A 288 -44.74 -20.86 14.62
C ASP A 288 -45.56 -20.92 13.31
N THR A 289 -45.16 -20.16 12.28
CA THR A 289 -45.82 -20.17 10.97
C THR A 289 -45.38 -21.35 10.09
N GLU A 290 -44.21 -21.96 10.34
CA GLU A 290 -43.70 -23.09 9.55
C GLU A 290 -44.30 -24.44 9.97
N GLN A 291 -44.78 -24.57 11.21
CA GLN A 291 -45.34 -25.82 11.75
C GLN A 291 -46.79 -26.12 11.35
N LEU A 292 -47.53 -25.13 10.81
CA LEU A 292 -48.96 -25.28 10.49
C LEU A 292 -49.26 -25.81 9.07
N ILE A 293 -48.23 -26.01 8.23
CA ILE A 293 -48.41 -26.56 6.88
C ILE A 293 -47.94 -28.02 6.88
N ALA A 294 -48.72 -28.91 7.50
CA ALA A 294 -48.54 -30.35 7.35
C ALA A 294 -49.81 -30.98 6.75
N GLU A 295 -49.56 -31.78 5.71
CA GLU A 295 -50.43 -32.82 5.11
C GLU A 295 -51.64 -32.39 4.25
N SER A 296 -51.40 -32.31 2.94
CA SER A 296 -52.35 -32.76 1.91
C SER A 296 -51.61 -32.97 0.56
N PRO A 297 -51.82 -34.10 -0.15
CA PRO A 297 -51.10 -34.39 -1.39
C PRO A 297 -51.79 -33.80 -2.64
N HIS A 298 -50.95 -33.39 -3.60
CA HIS A 298 -51.21 -33.12 -5.03
C HIS A 298 -51.90 -31.81 -5.46
N SER A 299 -51.08 -30.86 -5.95
CA SER A 299 -51.20 -30.30 -7.32
C SER A 299 -49.88 -29.59 -7.68
N VAL A 300 -49.19 -30.09 -8.71
CA VAL A 300 -47.83 -29.70 -9.10
C VAL A 300 -47.88 -28.45 -10.00
N ILE A 301 -47.21 -27.37 -9.58
CA ILE A 301 -46.74 -26.31 -10.47
C ILE A 301 -45.22 -26.47 -10.56
N THR A 302 -44.74 -27.06 -11.66
CA THR A 302 -43.32 -27.21 -11.94
C THR A 302 -42.73 -25.89 -12.42
N CYS A 303 -41.90 -25.24 -11.58
CA CYS A 303 -40.99 -24.20 -12.03
C CYS A 303 -39.83 -24.86 -12.79
N ALA A 304 -39.84 -24.77 -14.12
CA ALA A 304 -38.73 -25.19 -14.95
C ALA A 304 -37.48 -24.35 -14.62
N SER A 305 -36.36 -25.03 -14.41
CA SER A 305 -35.01 -24.51 -14.23
C SER A 305 -34.68 -23.33 -15.15
N PHE A 306 -34.30 -22.20 -14.55
CA PHE A 306 -33.84 -21.00 -15.26
C PHE A 306 -32.32 -21.09 -15.49
N CYS A 307 -31.92 -21.29 -16.75
CA CYS A 307 -30.54 -21.07 -17.20
C CYS A 307 -30.52 -19.82 -18.08
N LEU A 308 -29.85 -18.76 -17.61
CA LEU A 308 -29.51 -17.61 -18.43
C LEU A 308 -28.55 -18.04 -19.56
N SER A 309 -28.77 -17.53 -20.76
CA SER A 309 -27.91 -17.74 -21.92
C SER A 309 -26.50 -17.17 -21.68
N ARG A 310 -25.50 -18.04 -21.57
CA ARG A 310 -24.07 -17.70 -21.51
C ARG A 310 -23.61 -17.24 -22.90
N SER A 311 -23.38 -15.94 -23.11
CA SER A 311 -22.77 -15.44 -24.36
C SER A 311 -21.26 -15.66 -24.30
N SER A 312 -20.78 -16.67 -25.02
CA SER A 312 -19.37 -16.90 -25.29
C SER A 312 -18.93 -16.00 -26.44
N ASN A 313 -18.14 -14.96 -26.15
CA ASN A 313 -17.36 -14.25 -27.16
C ASN A 313 -16.13 -15.08 -27.52
N HIS A 314 -16.15 -15.75 -28.68
CA HIS A 314 -14.92 -16.15 -29.36
C HIS A 314 -14.78 -15.38 -30.68
N HIS A 315 -13.63 -14.73 -30.82
CA HIS A 315 -13.18 -14.05 -32.03
C HIS A 315 -13.11 -14.98 -33.23
N ASN A 316 -13.62 -14.49 -34.36
CA ASN A 316 -13.33 -15.04 -35.68
C ASN A 316 -11.86 -14.83 -36.02
N ASN A 317 -11.19 -15.90 -36.45
CA ASN A 317 -10.17 -15.79 -37.49
C ASN A 317 -10.33 -16.97 -38.45
N ALA A 318 -10.38 -16.64 -39.74
CA ALA A 318 -10.60 -17.54 -40.84
C ALA A 318 -9.36 -18.40 -41.13
N ASN A 319 -9.56 -19.68 -41.49
CA ASN A 319 -9.03 -20.23 -42.74
C ASN A 319 -9.56 -21.65 -43.05
N GLN A 320 -9.71 -21.88 -44.35
CA GLN A 320 -10.24 -23.06 -45.03
C GLN A 320 -9.39 -24.33 -44.80
N ASN A 321 -10.04 -25.51 -44.70
CA ASN A 321 -9.96 -26.57 -45.73
C ASN A 321 -10.71 -27.87 -45.35
N ASN A 322 -11.28 -28.47 -46.40
CA ASN A 322 -12.00 -29.74 -46.57
C ASN A 322 -11.56 -30.95 -45.72
N SER A 323 -12.50 -31.77 -45.22
CA SER A 323 -13.01 -33.00 -45.90
C SER A 323 -13.86 -33.91 -44.99
N GLU A 324 -14.95 -34.43 -45.59
CA GLU A 324 -15.59 -35.76 -45.42
C GLU A 324 -16.15 -36.25 -44.05
N THR A 325 -17.47 -36.21 -43.83
CA THR A 325 -18.51 -37.26 -44.06
C THR A 325 -18.90 -38.12 -42.84
N ARG A 326 -20.21 -38.03 -42.48
CA ARG A 326 -21.21 -39.10 -42.15
C ARG A 326 -22.07 -38.86 -40.90
N HIS A 327 -23.31 -38.47 -41.19
CA HIS A 327 -24.61 -38.76 -40.59
C HIS A 327 -24.78 -39.12 -39.10
N GLY A 328 -25.57 -38.28 -38.43
CA GLY A 328 -26.49 -38.63 -37.34
C GLY A 328 -27.55 -37.54 -37.21
N SER A 329 -28.69 -37.70 -37.88
CA SER A 329 -29.79 -36.73 -37.91
C SER A 329 -30.56 -36.74 -36.58
N VAL A 330 -30.51 -35.65 -35.82
CA VAL A 330 -31.48 -35.36 -34.75
C VAL A 330 -32.03 -33.95 -34.98
N ARG A 331 -33.31 -33.89 -35.35
CA ARG A 331 -34.10 -32.66 -35.53
C ARG A 331 -33.94 -31.74 -34.32
N ARG A 332 -33.35 -30.55 -34.52
CA ARG A 332 -33.49 -29.42 -33.59
C ARG A 332 -34.96 -29.01 -33.53
N ARG A 333 -35.64 -29.31 -32.43
CA ARG A 333 -36.95 -28.70 -32.10
C ARG A 333 -36.69 -27.39 -31.37
N SER A 334 -36.98 -26.29 -32.05
CA SER A 334 -37.29 -25.00 -31.42
C SER A 334 -38.46 -25.21 -30.45
N THR A 335 -38.30 -24.85 -29.18
CA THR A 335 -39.40 -24.91 -28.20
C THR A 335 -39.58 -23.55 -27.55
N THR A 336 -40.45 -22.77 -28.16
CA THR A 336 -41.11 -21.61 -27.57
C THR A 336 -42.19 -22.13 -26.62
N CYS A 337 -42.12 -21.85 -25.31
CA CYS A 337 -43.17 -22.24 -24.38
C CYS A 337 -44.29 -21.20 -24.34
N GLN A 338 -45.43 -21.54 -24.94
CA GLN A 338 -46.71 -20.88 -24.73
C GLN A 338 -47.43 -21.55 -23.55
N ILE A 339 -47.98 -20.77 -22.61
CA ILE A 339 -48.86 -21.28 -21.56
C ILE A 339 -50.30 -20.88 -21.94
N HIS A 340 -51.18 -21.85 -22.17
CA HIS A 340 -52.61 -21.63 -22.39
C HIS A 340 -53.35 -21.37 -21.06
N PRO A 341 -54.40 -20.52 -21.02
CA PRO A 341 -55.22 -20.32 -19.84
C PRO A 341 -56.46 -21.21 -19.92
N GLU A 342 -56.75 -22.01 -18.88
CA GLU A 342 -58.12 -22.25 -18.41
C GLU A 342 -58.20 -23.11 -17.14
N SER A 343 -59.23 -22.81 -16.33
CA SER A 343 -59.83 -23.54 -15.20
C SER A 343 -59.49 -23.09 -13.77
N THR A 344 -60.36 -22.18 -13.30
CA THR A 344 -61.17 -22.22 -12.05
C THR A 344 -60.60 -22.84 -10.76
N HIS A 345 -60.54 -22.00 -9.72
CA HIS A 345 -60.60 -22.28 -8.29
C HIS A 345 -59.89 -23.55 -7.80
N ASN A 346 -58.59 -23.44 -7.51
CA ASN A 346 -57.91 -24.37 -6.60
C ASN A 346 -57.31 -23.58 -5.43
N ILE A 347 -57.67 -24.04 -4.22
CA ILE A 347 -57.33 -23.46 -2.92
C ILE A 347 -55.81 -23.53 -2.73
N THR A 348 -55.13 -22.37 -2.76
CA THR A 348 -53.72 -22.25 -2.41
C THR A 348 -53.55 -22.42 -0.90
N THR A 349 -52.83 -23.46 -0.46
CA THR A 349 -52.48 -23.78 0.94
C THR A 349 -51.39 -22.87 1.53
N GLY A 350 -51.22 -21.67 0.97
CA GLY A 350 -50.25 -20.67 1.41
C GLY A 350 -50.93 -19.47 2.05
N ILE A 351 -50.28 -18.85 3.04
CA ILE A 351 -50.75 -17.61 3.66
C ILE A 351 -50.57 -16.48 2.64
N ARG A 352 -51.66 -15.83 2.23
CA ARG A 352 -51.68 -14.81 1.17
C ARG A 352 -52.34 -13.53 1.66
N ARG A 353 -51.67 -12.40 1.43
CA ARG A 353 -52.17 -11.05 1.72
C ARG A 353 -52.23 -10.22 0.44
N LEU A 354 -53.41 -9.69 0.12
CA LEU A 354 -53.58 -8.69 -0.93
C LEU A 354 -53.04 -7.34 -0.43
N LEU A 355 -52.38 -6.60 -1.32
CA LEU A 355 -51.74 -5.33 -0.99
C LEU A 355 -52.43 -4.21 -1.76
N ASP A 356 -52.67 -3.09 -1.08
CA ASP A 356 -53.08 -1.84 -1.72
C ASP A 356 -51.82 -1.03 -2.07
N HIS A 357 -51.06 -1.50 -3.07
CA HIS A 357 -49.80 -0.89 -3.48
C HIS A 357 -49.71 -0.81 -5.02
N ARG A 358 -49.15 0.29 -5.55
CA ARG A 358 -49.10 0.54 -7.00
C ARG A 358 -48.20 -0.47 -7.75
N ALA A 359 -47.14 -0.95 -7.13
CA ALA A 359 -46.24 -1.98 -7.70
C ALA A 359 -46.59 -3.43 -7.31
N TYR A 360 -47.15 -3.65 -6.12
CA TYR A 360 -47.23 -4.99 -5.53
C TYR A 360 -48.70 -5.36 -5.33
N GLN A 361 -49.15 -6.42 -6.00
CA GLN A 361 -50.54 -6.86 -5.97
C GLN A 361 -50.82 -7.74 -4.73
N CYS A 362 -49.91 -8.66 -4.41
CA CYS A 362 -50.02 -9.50 -3.23
C CYS A 362 -48.66 -10.06 -2.81
N ILE A 363 -48.57 -10.42 -1.54
CA ILE A 363 -47.48 -11.20 -0.95
C ILE A 363 -48.04 -12.51 -0.40
N SER A 364 -47.37 -13.62 -0.65
CA SER A 364 -47.71 -14.93 -0.09
C SER A 364 -46.47 -15.69 0.38
N ILE A 365 -46.68 -16.64 1.28
CA ILE A 365 -45.67 -17.60 1.70
C ILE A 365 -46.08 -18.95 1.15
N GLU A 366 -45.25 -19.52 0.28
CA GLU A 366 -45.55 -20.75 -0.46
C GLU A 366 -44.38 -21.73 -0.37
N ARG A 367 -44.67 -23.04 -0.34
CA ARG A 367 -43.64 -24.07 -0.51
C ARG A 367 -43.39 -24.25 -2.01
N CYS A 368 -42.18 -23.95 -2.44
CA CYS A 368 -41.75 -24.11 -3.83
C CYS A 368 -40.76 -25.27 -3.95
N GLU A 369 -40.96 -26.09 -4.97
CA GLU A 369 -39.97 -27.08 -5.39
C GLU A 369 -38.98 -26.42 -6.36
N GLY A 370 -37.70 -26.47 -6.00
CA GLY A 370 -36.58 -26.03 -6.82
C GLY A 370 -35.60 -27.17 -7.06
N LEU A 371 -34.53 -26.88 -7.80
CA LEU A 371 -33.41 -27.79 -7.98
C LEU A 371 -32.20 -27.26 -7.22
N ASP A 372 -31.51 -28.12 -6.48
CA ASP A 372 -30.23 -27.76 -5.89
C ASP A 372 -29.13 -27.64 -6.97
N HIS A 373 -27.93 -27.23 -6.55
CA HIS A 373 -26.74 -27.13 -7.38
C HIS A 373 -26.31 -28.45 -8.09
N ARG A 374 -26.94 -29.59 -7.76
CA ARG A 374 -26.72 -30.91 -8.36
C ARG A 374 -27.94 -31.41 -9.15
N GLY A 375 -28.98 -30.59 -9.30
CA GLY A 375 -30.21 -30.97 -9.99
C GLY A 375 -31.13 -31.88 -9.19
N ARG A 376 -31.00 -31.95 -7.86
CA ARG A 376 -31.94 -32.66 -6.98
C ARG A 376 -33.12 -31.76 -6.63
N VAL A 377 -34.32 -32.33 -6.62
CA VAL A 377 -35.52 -31.61 -6.20
C VAL A 377 -35.41 -31.28 -4.71
N THR A 378 -35.55 -30.01 -4.38
CA THR A 378 -35.55 -29.48 -3.01
C THR A 378 -36.80 -28.66 -2.81
N SER A 379 -37.50 -28.85 -1.70
CA SER A 379 -38.61 -27.99 -1.31
C SER A 379 -38.11 -26.90 -0.37
N SER A 380 -38.34 -25.63 -0.72
CA SER A 380 -38.04 -24.49 0.14
C SER A 380 -39.26 -23.60 0.32
N VAL A 381 -39.42 -23.01 1.50
CA VAL A 381 -40.43 -21.99 1.72
C VAL A 381 -39.93 -20.69 1.10
N GLN A 382 -40.72 -20.11 0.19
CA GLN A 382 -40.39 -18.89 -0.53
C GLN A 382 -41.45 -17.83 -0.25
N THR A 383 -41.01 -16.57 -0.18
CA THR A 383 -41.94 -15.43 -0.25
C THR A 383 -42.20 -15.10 -1.70
N ILE A 384 -43.46 -15.16 -2.10
CA ILE A 384 -43.88 -14.84 -3.46
C ILE A 384 -44.49 -13.44 -3.46
N VAL A 385 -43.91 -12.53 -4.25
CA VAL A 385 -44.43 -11.18 -4.47
C VAL A 385 -44.96 -11.09 -5.89
N THR A 386 -46.27 -10.94 -6.04
CA THR A 386 -46.89 -10.74 -7.36
C THR A 386 -46.91 -9.26 -7.69
N LEU A 387 -46.27 -8.86 -8.79
CA LEU A 387 -46.28 -7.48 -9.25
C LEU A 387 -47.52 -7.16 -10.08
N THR A 388 -47.88 -5.89 -10.14
CA THR A 388 -48.92 -5.41 -11.05
C THR A 388 -48.50 -5.63 -12.51
N LYS A 389 -49.49 -5.76 -13.41
CA LYS A 389 -49.25 -5.99 -14.85
C LYS A 389 -48.50 -4.84 -15.55
N VAL A 390 -48.35 -3.70 -14.88
CA VAL A 390 -47.65 -2.51 -15.39
C VAL A 390 -46.14 -2.75 -15.44
N ILE A 391 -45.59 -3.51 -14.49
CA ILE A 391 -44.15 -3.78 -14.44
C ILE A 391 -43.82 -4.93 -15.40
N THR A 392 -43.09 -4.63 -16.48
CA THR A 392 -42.69 -5.62 -17.48
C THR A 392 -41.55 -6.51 -16.95
N PRO A 393 -41.41 -7.76 -17.46
CA PRO A 393 -40.30 -8.63 -17.06
C PRO A 393 -38.91 -8.00 -17.30
N GLY A 394 -38.75 -7.30 -18.42
CA GLY A 394 -37.49 -6.59 -18.74
C GLY A 394 -37.20 -5.45 -17.78
N ALA A 395 -38.21 -4.67 -17.39
CA ALA A 395 -38.06 -3.62 -16.38
C ALA A 395 -37.68 -4.22 -15.02
N MET A 396 -38.36 -5.28 -14.57
CA MET A 396 -38.07 -5.94 -13.30
C MET A 396 -36.65 -6.51 -13.24
N GLN A 397 -36.17 -7.14 -14.32
CA GLN A 397 -34.80 -7.65 -14.40
C GLN A 397 -33.75 -6.54 -14.21
N ASN A 398 -33.97 -5.38 -14.84
CA ASN A 398 -33.07 -4.24 -14.72
C ASN A 398 -33.17 -3.56 -13.35
N CYS A 399 -34.36 -3.49 -12.74
CA CYS A 399 -34.52 -3.05 -11.35
C CYS A 399 -33.70 -3.94 -10.40
N LEU A 400 -33.82 -5.26 -10.51
CA LEU A 400 -33.04 -6.18 -9.66
C LEU A 400 -31.53 -6.03 -9.89
N ARG A 401 -31.07 -5.93 -11.14
CA ARG A 401 -29.66 -5.68 -11.44
C ARG A 401 -29.16 -4.41 -10.74
N PHE A 402 -29.89 -3.30 -10.91
CA PHE A 402 -29.54 -2.03 -10.26
C PHE A 402 -29.50 -2.14 -8.75
N LEU A 403 -30.46 -2.84 -8.12
CA LEU A 403 -30.48 -3.01 -6.67
C LEU A 403 -29.30 -3.84 -6.15
N TYR A 404 -28.71 -4.73 -6.95
CA TYR A 404 -27.54 -5.53 -6.55
C TYR A 404 -26.22 -4.82 -6.84
N THR A 405 -26.12 -4.11 -7.96
CA THR A 405 -24.82 -3.59 -8.46
C THR A 405 -24.72 -2.07 -8.47
N GLY A 406 -25.83 -1.35 -8.38
CA GLY A 406 -25.88 0.10 -8.60
C GLY A 406 -25.67 0.53 -10.06
N GLY A 407 -25.58 -0.44 -10.98
CA GLY A 407 -25.31 -0.23 -12.40
C GLY A 407 -26.45 -0.74 -13.29
N LEU A 408 -26.54 -0.19 -14.50
CA LEU A 408 -27.43 -0.65 -15.56
C LEU A 408 -26.61 -1.25 -16.70
N ASP A 409 -27.12 -2.32 -17.32
CA ASP A 409 -26.58 -2.79 -18.60
C ASP A 409 -27.32 -2.08 -19.74
N HIS A 410 -26.69 -1.05 -20.28
CA HIS A 410 -27.22 -0.29 -21.41
C HIS A 410 -27.49 -1.15 -22.66
N LYS A 411 -26.88 -2.35 -22.77
CA LYS A 411 -27.15 -3.28 -23.89
C LYS A 411 -28.41 -4.10 -23.68
N MET A 412 -28.85 -4.31 -22.43
CA MET A 412 -30.07 -5.06 -22.10
C MET A 412 -31.28 -4.16 -21.84
N CYS A 413 -31.07 -2.87 -21.61
CA CYS A 413 -32.16 -1.93 -21.38
C CYS A 413 -32.84 -1.53 -22.70
N MET A 414 -33.74 -2.40 -23.20
CA MET A 414 -34.44 -2.20 -24.48
C MET A 414 -35.45 -1.04 -24.43
N ASN A 415 -36.00 -0.70 -23.25
CA ASN A 415 -36.97 0.38 -23.08
C ASN A 415 -36.77 1.17 -21.77
N MET A 416 -36.27 2.42 -21.89
CA MET A 416 -35.99 3.28 -20.73
C MET A 416 -37.27 3.83 -20.07
N THR A 417 -38.39 3.96 -20.80
CA THR A 417 -39.63 4.51 -20.22
C THR A 417 -40.32 3.50 -19.33
N GLU A 418 -40.38 2.23 -19.75
CA GLU A 418 -40.89 1.12 -18.92
C GLU A 418 -40.05 0.95 -17.64
N LEU A 419 -38.72 1.09 -17.75
CA LEU A 419 -37.84 1.00 -16.59
C LEU A 419 -38.06 2.18 -15.62
N LEU A 420 -38.27 3.39 -16.14
CA LEU A 420 -38.56 4.57 -15.32
C LEU A 420 -39.89 4.41 -14.58
N GLU A 421 -40.94 3.93 -15.27
CA GLU A 421 -42.24 3.66 -14.67
C GLU A 421 -42.14 2.60 -13.57
N ALA A 422 -41.40 1.50 -13.82
CA ALA A 422 -41.17 0.48 -12.80
C ALA A 422 -40.40 1.03 -11.59
N ALA A 423 -39.37 1.87 -11.81
CA ALA A 423 -38.60 2.51 -10.75
C ALA A 423 -39.44 3.50 -9.93
N GLU A 424 -40.43 4.16 -10.53
CA GLU A 424 -41.41 5.00 -9.83
C GLU A 424 -42.33 4.17 -8.95
N LEU A 425 -42.95 3.13 -9.53
CA LEU A 425 -43.91 2.28 -8.81
C LEU A 425 -43.26 1.50 -7.66
N MET A 426 -42.01 1.07 -7.83
CA MET A 426 -41.23 0.35 -6.80
C MET A 426 -40.51 1.28 -5.83
N GLU A 427 -40.66 2.60 -5.96
CA GLU A 427 -40.03 3.62 -5.12
C GLU A 427 -38.49 3.50 -5.06
N ILE A 428 -37.83 3.44 -6.22
CA ILE A 428 -36.37 3.39 -6.37
C ILE A 428 -35.86 4.74 -6.91
N PRO A 429 -35.75 5.79 -6.08
CA PRO A 429 -35.48 7.15 -6.54
C PRO A 429 -34.10 7.30 -7.20
N GLU A 430 -33.08 6.54 -6.76
CA GLU A 430 -31.75 6.63 -7.35
C GLU A 430 -31.70 6.08 -8.78
N LEU A 431 -32.52 5.07 -9.08
CA LEU A 431 -32.67 4.56 -10.43
C LEU A 431 -33.37 5.59 -11.34
N GLN A 432 -34.38 6.29 -10.83
CA GLN A 432 -35.06 7.36 -11.57
C GLN A 432 -34.08 8.49 -11.94
N LEU A 433 -33.25 8.91 -10.98
CA LEU A 433 -32.21 9.93 -11.21
C LEU A 433 -31.18 9.46 -12.24
N LEU A 434 -30.71 8.22 -12.13
CA LEU A 434 -29.75 7.65 -13.08
C LEU A 434 -30.30 7.61 -14.52
N ILE A 435 -31.57 7.22 -14.68
CA ILE A 435 -32.26 7.16 -15.97
C ILE A 435 -32.42 8.57 -16.55
N GLY A 436 -32.88 9.54 -15.75
CA GLY A 436 -33.04 10.93 -16.17
C GLY A 436 -31.73 11.57 -16.65
N ASN A 437 -30.64 11.37 -15.89
CA ASN A 437 -29.32 11.89 -16.26
C ASN A 437 -28.75 11.24 -17.53
N GLY A 438 -29.03 9.95 -17.75
CA GLY A 438 -28.65 9.23 -18.96
C GLY A 438 -29.26 9.82 -20.24
N GLN A 439 -30.49 10.34 -20.16
CA GLN A 439 -31.14 11.04 -21.28
C GLN A 439 -30.48 12.38 -21.60
N HIS A 440 -29.81 13.01 -20.63
CA HIS A 440 -29.14 14.31 -20.76
C HIS A 440 -27.61 14.22 -20.97
N ASN A 441 -27.07 13.00 -21.20
CA ASN A 441 -25.65 12.73 -21.49
C ASN A 441 -24.66 13.20 -20.39
N GLN A 442 -25.08 13.21 -19.12
CA GLN A 442 -24.28 13.65 -17.97
C GLN A 442 -23.45 12.53 -17.34
N LYS A 443 -22.44 12.03 -18.05
CA LYS A 443 -21.64 10.86 -17.62
C LYS A 443 -20.90 11.06 -16.30
N GLU A 444 -20.34 12.25 -16.04
CA GLU A 444 -19.61 12.54 -14.80
C GLU A 444 -20.53 12.58 -13.57
N CYS A 445 -21.73 13.13 -13.71
CA CYS A 445 -22.74 13.15 -12.63
C CYS A 445 -23.15 11.73 -12.23
N ASN A 446 -23.23 10.80 -13.19
CA ASN A 446 -23.61 9.42 -12.94
C ASN A 446 -22.56 8.66 -12.12
N THR A 447 -21.26 8.90 -12.35
CA THR A 447 -20.20 8.28 -11.54
C THR A 447 -20.26 8.70 -10.07
N ASP A 448 -20.57 9.98 -9.79
CA ASP A 448 -20.71 10.45 -8.41
C ASP A 448 -22.00 9.96 -7.76
N LEU A 449 -23.09 9.88 -8.52
CA LEU A 449 -24.37 9.31 -8.06
C LEU A 449 -24.20 7.83 -7.67
N GLN A 450 -23.51 7.04 -8.51
CA GLN A 450 -23.25 5.63 -8.24
C GLN A 450 -22.39 5.42 -7.00
N LYS A 451 -21.35 6.26 -6.79
CA LYS A 451 -20.53 6.22 -5.56
C LYS A 451 -21.37 6.52 -4.31
N LYS A 452 -22.22 7.56 -4.37
CA LYS A 452 -23.12 7.92 -3.26
C LYS A 452 -24.13 6.81 -2.96
N PHE A 453 -24.70 6.21 -4.01
CA PHE A 453 -25.62 5.08 -3.88
C PHE A 453 -24.93 3.87 -3.26
N ALA A 454 -23.74 3.50 -3.75
CA ALA A 454 -22.94 2.40 -3.18
C ALA A 454 -22.67 2.64 -1.68
N GLN A 455 -22.29 3.86 -1.29
CA GLN A 455 -22.09 4.17 0.13
C GLN A 455 -23.38 4.05 0.95
N LYS A 456 -24.51 4.53 0.43
CA LYS A 456 -25.82 4.39 1.08
C LYS A 456 -26.17 2.91 1.27
N VAL A 457 -25.96 2.08 0.25
CA VAL A 457 -26.21 0.64 0.30
C VAL A 457 -25.35 -0.03 1.36
N ARG A 458 -24.05 0.27 1.41
CA ARG A 458 -23.13 -0.28 2.43
C ARG A 458 -23.56 0.08 3.85
N ASN A 459 -23.93 1.33 4.09
CA ASN A 459 -24.40 1.79 5.40
C ASN A 459 -25.69 1.05 5.81
N ARG A 460 -26.62 0.88 4.86
CA ARG A 460 -27.86 0.14 5.09
C ARG A 460 -27.63 -1.35 5.30
N MET A 461 -26.71 -1.98 4.57
CA MET A 461 -26.31 -3.37 4.79
C MET A 461 -25.77 -3.56 6.21
N ARG A 462 -24.94 -2.62 6.69
CA ARG A 462 -24.44 -2.64 8.08
C ARG A 462 -25.59 -2.54 9.08
N GLU A 463 -26.53 -1.62 8.89
CA GLU A 463 -27.69 -1.42 9.77
C GLU A 463 -28.65 -2.63 9.77
N VAL A 464 -29.18 -2.99 8.61
CA VAL A 464 -30.24 -3.99 8.44
C VAL A 464 -29.71 -5.40 8.63
N CYS A 465 -28.57 -5.73 8.01
CA CYS A 465 -28.07 -7.10 8.01
C CYS A 465 -27.21 -7.41 9.23
N LEU A 466 -26.31 -6.49 9.63
CA LEU A 466 -25.35 -6.77 10.70
C LEU A 466 -25.86 -6.36 12.09
N HIS A 467 -26.44 -5.16 12.24
CA HIS A 467 -26.94 -4.72 13.55
C HIS A 467 -28.29 -5.35 13.91
N GLN A 468 -29.24 -5.39 12.97
CA GLN A 468 -30.57 -5.96 13.24
C GLN A 468 -30.64 -7.48 13.00
N GLY A 469 -29.73 -8.05 12.20
CA GLY A 469 -29.73 -9.48 11.88
C GLY A 469 -30.94 -9.93 11.03
N LEU A 470 -31.59 -9.00 10.32
CA LEU A 470 -32.83 -9.31 9.59
C LEU A 470 -32.58 -10.29 8.45
N PHE A 471 -33.39 -11.36 8.41
CA PHE A 471 -33.34 -12.44 7.43
C PHE A 471 -32.08 -13.32 7.50
N SER A 472 -31.35 -13.33 8.63
CA SER A 472 -30.22 -14.24 8.82
C SER A 472 -30.65 -15.70 8.75
N ASP A 473 -29.89 -16.52 8.02
CA ASP A 473 -30.18 -17.94 7.77
C ASP A 473 -29.13 -18.89 8.38
N VAL A 474 -28.10 -18.33 9.02
CA VAL A 474 -27.04 -19.08 9.70
C VAL A 474 -26.53 -18.34 10.93
N TYR A 475 -26.18 -19.11 11.98
CA TYR A 475 -25.48 -18.64 13.16
C TYR A 475 -24.09 -19.27 13.24
N PHE A 476 -23.11 -18.50 13.67
CA PHE A 476 -21.76 -18.97 13.97
C PHE A 476 -21.55 -19.03 15.47
N GLN A 477 -21.15 -20.21 15.97
CA GLN A 477 -20.68 -20.39 17.34
C GLN A 477 -19.19 -20.05 17.41
N LEU A 478 -18.90 -18.92 18.04
CA LEU A 478 -17.58 -18.35 18.27
C LEU A 478 -17.13 -18.63 19.72
N GLU A 479 -15.93 -18.18 20.09
CA GLU A 479 -15.37 -18.42 21.43
C GLU A 479 -16.17 -17.76 22.56
N ASP A 480 -16.69 -16.56 22.30
CA ASP A 480 -17.34 -15.68 23.25
C ASP A 480 -18.83 -15.43 22.94
N GLY A 481 -19.41 -16.15 21.98
CA GLY A 481 -20.85 -16.12 21.75
C GLY A 481 -21.32 -16.54 20.35
N LEU A 482 -22.58 -16.20 20.05
CA LEU A 482 -23.21 -16.40 18.75
C LEU A 482 -23.19 -15.13 17.89
N CYS A 483 -23.02 -15.30 16.58
CA CYS A 483 -23.15 -14.24 15.58
C CYS A 483 -23.97 -14.73 14.38
N CYS A 484 -25.00 -13.99 13.98
CA CYS A 484 -25.84 -14.32 12.83
C CYS A 484 -25.25 -13.77 11.51
N ALA A 485 -25.50 -14.46 10.40
CA ALA A 485 -25.08 -14.03 9.07
C ALA A 485 -26.02 -14.57 7.97
N HIS A 486 -25.68 -14.29 6.71
CA HIS A 486 -26.43 -14.66 5.52
C HIS A 486 -25.55 -15.51 4.59
N LYS A 487 -25.84 -16.81 4.46
CA LYS A 487 -25.15 -17.72 3.53
C LYS A 487 -24.98 -17.11 2.13
N PRO A 488 -26.01 -16.52 1.46
CA PRO A 488 -25.83 -15.99 0.11
C PRO A 488 -24.72 -14.94 0.00
N ILE A 489 -24.61 -14.02 0.96
CA ILE A 489 -23.58 -12.96 0.95
C ILE A 489 -22.21 -13.55 1.28
N LEU A 490 -22.11 -14.44 2.27
CA LEU A 490 -20.86 -15.10 2.63
C LEU A 490 -20.29 -15.91 1.46
N MET A 491 -21.14 -16.66 0.76
CA MET A 491 -20.75 -17.48 -0.38
C MET A 491 -20.38 -16.64 -1.61
N ALA A 492 -20.99 -15.47 -1.78
CA ALA A 492 -20.65 -14.57 -2.87
C ALA A 492 -19.30 -13.89 -2.65
N ARG A 493 -18.95 -13.58 -1.40
CA ARG A 493 -17.81 -12.72 -1.03
C ARG A 493 -16.61 -13.47 -0.45
N CYS A 494 -16.73 -14.78 -0.23
CA CYS A 494 -15.66 -15.61 0.33
C CYS A 494 -15.73 -17.03 -0.23
N ASP A 495 -14.76 -17.42 -1.05
CA ASP A 495 -14.70 -18.75 -1.68
C ASP A 495 -14.61 -19.90 -0.65
N VAL A 496 -13.91 -19.69 0.47
CA VAL A 496 -13.81 -20.69 1.54
C VAL A 496 -15.18 -20.95 2.17
N MET A 497 -15.96 -19.89 2.44
CA MET A 497 -17.33 -20.02 2.92
C MET A 497 -18.28 -20.54 1.82
N ALA A 498 -18.03 -20.19 0.55
CA ALA A 498 -18.74 -20.77 -0.58
C ALA A 498 -18.57 -22.29 -0.62
N ALA A 499 -17.35 -22.79 -0.42
CA ALA A 499 -17.07 -24.22 -0.34
C ALA A 499 -17.73 -24.87 0.90
N MET A 500 -17.71 -24.19 2.06
CA MET A 500 -18.35 -24.64 3.29
C MET A 500 -19.86 -24.88 3.13
N PHE A 501 -20.56 -24.00 2.42
CA PHE A 501 -22.02 -24.06 2.24
C PHE A 501 -22.48 -24.73 0.94
N ARG A 502 -21.56 -25.21 0.10
CA ARG A 502 -21.86 -26.00 -1.11
C ARG A 502 -21.64 -27.49 -0.84
N GLY A 503 -22.21 -28.35 -1.69
CA GLY A 503 -22.00 -29.79 -1.62
C GLY A 503 -22.65 -30.47 -0.41
N ASP A 504 -22.12 -31.62 -0.03
CA ASP A 504 -22.66 -32.48 1.04
C ASP A 504 -21.99 -32.21 2.41
N PHE A 505 -21.36 -31.04 2.59
CA PHE A 505 -20.75 -30.66 3.87
C PHE A 505 -21.83 -30.44 4.94
N ARG A 506 -21.52 -30.76 6.20
CA ARG A 506 -22.50 -30.69 7.31
C ARG A 506 -23.03 -29.26 7.50
N GLU A 507 -22.17 -28.29 7.26
CA GLU A 507 -22.38 -26.85 7.41
C GLU A 507 -23.43 -26.32 6.42
N SER A 508 -23.60 -26.95 5.25
CA SER A 508 -24.60 -26.57 4.24
C SER A 508 -26.03 -26.58 4.80
N SER A 509 -26.37 -27.60 5.59
CA SER A 509 -27.71 -27.79 6.19
C SER A 509 -27.80 -27.32 7.65
N ALA A 510 -26.67 -26.97 8.26
CA ALA A 510 -26.64 -26.52 9.64
C ALA A 510 -27.24 -25.11 9.80
N LYS A 511 -28.03 -24.93 10.87
CA LYS A 511 -28.46 -23.61 11.36
C LYS A 511 -27.37 -22.94 12.21
N VAL A 512 -26.53 -23.74 12.87
CA VAL A 512 -25.39 -23.27 13.68
C VAL A 512 -24.11 -23.93 13.18
N VAL A 513 -23.13 -23.12 12.81
CA VAL A 513 -21.80 -23.54 12.34
C VAL A 513 -20.78 -23.21 13.41
N HIS A 514 -19.95 -24.18 13.80
CA HIS A 514 -18.86 -23.93 14.75
C HIS A 514 -17.65 -23.32 14.04
N PHE A 515 -17.12 -22.24 14.59
CA PHE A 515 -15.96 -21.53 14.02
C PHE A 515 -14.96 -21.16 15.12
N PRO A 516 -14.17 -22.15 15.59
CA PRO A 516 -13.31 -21.99 16.77
C PRO A 516 -12.09 -21.09 16.50
N GLY A 517 -11.50 -20.56 17.58
CA GLY A 517 -10.29 -19.74 17.52
C GLY A 517 -10.53 -18.28 17.15
N ILE A 518 -11.78 -17.81 17.15
CA ILE A 518 -12.16 -16.48 16.67
C ILE A 518 -13.13 -15.82 17.64
N SER A 519 -12.81 -14.57 18.02
CA SER A 519 -13.65 -13.71 18.84
C SER A 519 -14.83 -13.13 18.05
N LYS A 520 -15.92 -12.79 18.73
CA LYS A 520 -17.08 -12.13 18.13
C LYS A 520 -16.72 -10.79 17.51
N SER A 521 -15.84 -10.02 18.14
CA SER A 521 -15.35 -8.74 17.60
C SER A 521 -14.62 -8.94 16.27
N CYS A 522 -13.69 -9.89 16.19
CA CYS A 522 -12.96 -10.18 14.95
C CYS A 522 -13.91 -10.67 13.84
N PHE A 523 -14.85 -11.57 14.18
CA PHE A 523 -15.82 -12.05 13.21
C PHE A 523 -16.76 -10.95 12.71
N GLN A 524 -17.18 -10.02 13.58
CA GLN A 524 -17.97 -8.85 13.17
C GLN A 524 -17.20 -7.94 12.21
N GLN A 525 -15.90 -7.73 12.41
CA GLN A 525 -15.06 -6.96 11.48
C GLN A 525 -14.95 -7.66 10.11
N LEU A 526 -14.81 -9.00 10.10
CA LEU A 526 -14.90 -9.78 8.86
C LEU A 526 -16.26 -9.58 8.16
N LEU A 527 -17.37 -9.65 8.90
CA LEU A 527 -18.70 -9.43 8.33
C LEU A 527 -18.85 -8.01 7.78
N VAL A 528 -18.31 -6.98 8.45
CA VAL A 528 -18.31 -5.61 7.91
C VAL A 528 -17.65 -5.60 6.53
N TYR A 529 -16.48 -6.23 6.37
CA TYR A 529 -15.83 -6.33 5.06
C TYR A 529 -16.67 -7.09 4.03
N LEU A 530 -17.19 -8.27 4.37
CA LEU A 530 -17.98 -9.05 3.42
C LEU A 530 -19.26 -8.33 2.97
N TYR A 531 -19.85 -7.48 3.80
CA TYR A 531 -21.10 -6.77 3.49
C TYR A 531 -20.89 -5.39 2.90
N THR A 532 -19.72 -4.78 3.11
CA THR A 532 -19.48 -3.38 2.73
C THR A 532 -18.24 -3.14 1.88
N ASP A 533 -17.34 -4.12 1.76
CA ASP A 533 -16.02 -3.97 1.14
C ASP A 533 -15.10 -2.96 1.85
N GLU A 534 -15.40 -2.64 3.11
CA GLU A 534 -14.70 -1.67 3.94
C GLU A 534 -14.21 -2.33 5.24
N VAL A 535 -13.19 -1.73 5.86
CA VAL A 535 -12.70 -2.14 7.18
C VAL A 535 -13.33 -1.25 8.24
N ASP A 536 -13.77 -1.85 9.34
CA ASP A 536 -14.39 -1.11 10.43
C ASP A 536 -13.40 -0.17 11.14
N ASP A 537 -13.90 0.95 11.65
CA ASP A 537 -13.06 1.95 12.34
C ASP A 537 -12.50 1.47 13.68
N SER A 538 -13.08 0.42 14.26
CA SER A 538 -12.54 -0.23 15.46
C SER A 538 -11.20 -0.93 15.24
N VAL A 539 -10.84 -1.26 13.99
CA VAL A 539 -9.56 -1.90 13.66
C VAL A 539 -8.43 -0.89 13.81
N ASN A 540 -7.42 -1.24 14.59
CA ASN A 540 -6.31 -0.36 14.94
C ASN A 540 -5.03 -1.19 15.17
N PRO A 541 -3.85 -0.55 15.37
CA PRO A 541 -2.57 -1.25 15.52
C PRO A 541 -2.49 -2.24 16.69
N THR A 542 -3.43 -2.22 17.65
CA THR A 542 -3.41 -3.11 18.83
C THR A 542 -4.27 -4.37 18.66
N ASN A 543 -5.24 -4.36 17.75
CA ASN A 543 -6.20 -5.45 17.57
C ASN A 543 -6.27 -5.99 16.12
N CYS A 544 -5.43 -5.48 15.20
CA CYS A 544 -5.49 -5.89 13.79
C CYS A 544 -5.04 -7.34 13.53
N LEU A 545 -4.24 -7.94 14.41
CA LEU A 545 -3.59 -9.23 14.17
C LEU A 545 -4.60 -10.38 14.02
N GLU A 546 -5.63 -10.44 14.87
CA GLU A 546 -6.69 -11.47 14.78
C GLU A 546 -7.40 -11.41 13.42
N LEU A 547 -7.66 -10.20 12.92
CA LEU A 547 -8.33 -9.99 11.64
C LEU A 547 -7.41 -10.32 10.45
N LEU A 548 -6.12 -10.00 10.54
CA LEU A 548 -5.11 -10.36 9.52
C LEU A 548 -4.94 -11.87 9.42
N GLU A 549 -4.87 -12.58 10.55
CA GLU A 549 -4.84 -14.04 10.59
C GLU A 549 -6.08 -14.62 9.93
N LEU A 550 -7.27 -14.16 10.33
CA LEU A 550 -8.53 -14.64 9.80
C LEU A 550 -8.69 -14.37 8.30
N ALA A 551 -8.31 -13.17 7.84
CA ALA A 551 -8.35 -12.79 6.43
C ALA A 551 -7.48 -13.70 5.57
N ASN A 552 -6.25 -13.99 6.01
CA ASN A 552 -5.36 -14.91 5.32
C ASN A 552 -5.89 -16.36 5.33
N ARG A 553 -6.42 -16.83 6.46
CA ARG A 553 -7.05 -18.16 6.57
C ARG A 553 -8.24 -18.33 5.63
N LEU A 554 -8.96 -17.24 5.33
CA LEU A 554 -10.08 -17.20 4.39
C LEU A 554 -9.69 -16.79 2.96
N CYS A 555 -8.39 -16.62 2.68
CA CYS A 555 -7.85 -16.19 1.38
C CYS A 555 -8.38 -14.83 0.89
N LEU A 556 -8.65 -13.89 1.79
CA LEU A 556 -9.21 -12.56 1.49
C LEU A 556 -8.10 -11.52 1.31
N SER A 557 -7.38 -11.57 0.19
CA SER A 557 -6.23 -10.70 -0.10
C SER A 557 -6.54 -9.20 -0.06
N ARG A 558 -7.73 -8.79 -0.52
CA ARG A 558 -8.17 -7.39 -0.44
C ARG A 558 -8.39 -6.93 0.99
N LEU A 559 -8.96 -7.78 1.86
CA LEU A 559 -9.12 -7.47 3.28
C LEU A 559 -7.76 -7.27 3.96
N VAL A 560 -6.78 -8.13 3.67
CA VAL A 560 -5.40 -7.97 4.16
C VAL A 560 -4.86 -6.59 3.76
N GLY A 561 -4.90 -6.25 2.47
CA GLY A 561 -4.41 -4.95 1.98
C GLY A 561 -5.12 -3.74 2.59
N LEU A 562 -6.44 -3.82 2.80
CA LEU A 562 -7.20 -2.75 3.46
C LEU A 562 -6.80 -2.58 4.94
N VAL A 563 -6.60 -3.68 5.67
CA VAL A 563 -6.16 -3.64 7.07
C VAL A 563 -4.75 -3.08 7.18
N GLU A 564 -3.83 -3.53 6.32
CA GLU A 564 -2.46 -2.99 6.24
C GLU A 564 -2.47 -1.49 5.98
N GLN A 565 -3.25 -1.03 4.98
CA GLN A 565 -3.36 0.38 4.65
C GLN A 565 -3.91 1.21 5.82
N LYS A 566 -4.97 0.74 6.48
CA LYS A 566 -5.58 1.44 7.62
C LYS A 566 -4.62 1.54 8.80
N VAL A 567 -3.98 0.44 9.18
CA VAL A 567 -3.03 0.40 10.31
C VAL A 567 -1.82 1.30 10.05
N ILE A 568 -1.27 1.27 8.83
CA ILE A 568 -0.16 2.16 8.44
C ILE A 568 -0.59 3.62 8.54
N HIS A 569 -1.76 3.97 8.00
CA HIS A 569 -2.29 5.33 8.08
C HIS A 569 -2.45 5.80 9.53
N ASP A 570 -2.96 4.95 10.42
CA ASP A 570 -3.13 5.29 11.83
C ASP A 570 -1.78 5.46 12.54
N LEU A 571 -0.77 4.63 12.24
CA LEU A 571 0.57 4.76 12.80
C LEU A 571 1.30 6.02 12.31
N VAL A 572 1.12 6.41 11.05
CA VAL A 572 1.63 7.69 10.51
C VAL A 572 0.96 8.86 11.20
N LYS A 573 -0.36 8.83 11.34
CA LYS A 573 -1.12 9.88 12.04
C LYS A 573 -0.70 10.03 13.50
N LEU A 574 -0.40 8.93 14.20
CA LEU A 574 0.15 8.98 15.56
C LEU A 574 1.50 9.69 15.61
N SER A 575 2.38 9.40 14.65
CA SER A 575 3.69 10.05 14.52
C SER A 575 3.55 11.56 14.29
N ASP A 576 2.61 11.98 13.45
CA ASP A 576 2.36 13.40 13.14
C ASP A 576 1.86 14.19 14.36
N VAL A 577 1.15 13.53 15.28
CA VAL A 577 0.67 14.11 16.55
C VAL A 577 1.76 14.07 17.63
N GLY A 578 2.94 13.51 17.35
CA GLY A 578 4.05 13.38 18.28
C GLY A 578 3.92 12.22 19.27
N VAL A 579 3.01 11.27 19.01
CA VAL A 579 2.90 10.03 19.76
C VAL A 579 3.89 9.01 19.21
N ASP A 580 4.65 8.37 20.10
CA ASP A 580 5.67 7.40 19.72
C ASP A 580 5.02 6.11 19.15
N SER A 581 5.06 5.97 17.82
CA SER A 581 4.57 4.78 17.10
C SER A 581 5.62 3.67 16.98
N THR A 582 6.87 3.89 17.44
CA THR A 582 7.96 2.91 17.29
C THR A 582 7.72 1.62 18.09
N GLU A 583 7.10 1.74 19.27
CA GLU A 583 6.76 0.59 20.11
C GLU A 583 5.69 -0.30 19.46
N HIS A 584 4.71 0.31 18.78
CA HIS A 584 3.71 -0.42 18.01
C HIS A 584 4.35 -1.14 16.82
N ALA A 585 5.21 -0.45 16.04
CA ALA A 585 5.91 -1.06 14.93
C ALA A 585 6.79 -2.26 15.36
N LEU A 586 7.49 -2.14 16.50
CA LEU A 586 8.29 -3.23 17.06
C LEU A 586 7.45 -4.46 17.45
N ARG A 587 6.28 -4.24 18.05
CA ARG A 587 5.38 -5.35 18.43
C ARG A 587 4.69 -5.99 17.24
N LEU A 588 4.40 -5.21 16.20
CA LEU A 588 3.69 -5.69 15.01
C LEU A 588 4.60 -6.45 14.03
N LEU A 589 5.89 -6.11 13.95
CA LEU A 589 6.81 -6.63 12.94
C LEU A 589 6.73 -8.15 12.74
N GLU A 590 7.01 -8.93 13.79
CA GLU A 590 7.08 -10.39 13.69
C GLU A 590 5.71 -11.06 13.53
N PRO A 591 4.66 -10.66 14.27
CA PRO A 591 3.31 -11.14 13.99
C PRO A 591 2.87 -10.88 12.55
N CYS A 592 3.16 -9.71 11.98
CA CYS A 592 2.82 -9.41 10.60
C CYS A 592 3.55 -10.33 9.61
N GLN A 593 4.85 -10.58 9.83
CA GLN A 593 5.62 -11.56 9.03
C GLN A 593 5.03 -12.98 9.14
N MET A 594 4.61 -13.39 10.34
CA MET A 594 4.03 -14.72 10.59
C MET A 594 2.65 -14.90 9.94
N HIS A 595 1.86 -13.83 9.85
CA HIS A 595 0.53 -13.84 9.28
C HIS A 595 0.49 -13.35 7.83
N ASN A 596 1.62 -13.27 7.13
CA ASN A 596 1.71 -12.84 5.72
C ASN A 596 1.10 -11.44 5.46
N ALA A 597 1.25 -10.52 6.40
CA ALA A 597 0.93 -9.10 6.23
C ALA A 597 2.21 -8.35 5.82
N ASP A 598 2.69 -8.65 4.61
CA ASP A 598 4.02 -8.28 4.12
C ASP A 598 4.20 -6.76 4.01
N GLN A 599 3.18 -6.01 3.58
CA GLN A 599 3.29 -4.56 3.38
C GLN A 599 3.36 -3.83 4.72
N LEU A 600 2.61 -4.30 5.72
CA LEU A 600 2.69 -3.77 7.08
C LEU A 600 4.01 -4.16 7.76
N ALA A 601 4.51 -5.37 7.53
CA ALA A 601 5.82 -5.80 8.02
C ALA A 601 6.95 -4.94 7.42
N ASP A 602 6.93 -4.70 6.10
CA ASP A 602 7.89 -3.84 5.40
C ASP A 602 7.83 -2.40 5.90
N TRP A 603 6.62 -1.87 6.14
CA TRP A 603 6.47 -0.56 6.74
C TRP A 603 7.02 -0.51 8.17
N CYS A 604 6.80 -1.54 8.98
CA CYS A 604 7.38 -1.63 10.33
C CYS A 604 8.91 -1.65 10.27
N LEU A 605 9.51 -2.46 9.38
CA LEU A 605 10.97 -2.45 9.15
C LEU A 605 11.48 -1.07 8.75
N TYR A 606 10.80 -0.41 7.81
CA TYR A 606 11.13 0.96 7.41
C TYR A 606 11.08 1.93 8.59
N HIS A 607 9.98 1.94 9.34
CA HIS A 607 9.80 2.89 10.44
C HIS A 607 10.82 2.67 11.56
N ILE A 608 11.16 1.41 11.86
CA ILE A 608 12.19 1.06 12.85
C ILE A 608 13.59 1.42 12.35
N THR A 609 13.90 1.24 11.05
CA THR A 609 15.23 1.57 10.50
C THR A 609 15.51 3.08 10.52
N VAL A 610 14.51 3.91 10.20
CA VAL A 610 14.63 5.37 10.23
C VAL A 610 14.74 5.90 11.66
N ASN A 611 14.01 5.31 12.61
CA ASN A 611 14.01 5.72 14.01
C ASN A 611 14.99 4.92 14.90
N TYR A 612 15.90 4.15 14.29
CA TYR A 612 16.72 3.15 14.98
C TYR A 612 17.50 3.72 16.17
N ASN A 613 18.15 4.87 15.99
CA ASN A 613 18.97 5.50 17.03
C ASN A 613 18.13 5.99 18.22
N GLU A 614 16.89 6.41 17.99
CA GLU A 614 15.97 6.82 19.05
C GLU A 614 15.47 5.60 19.83
N ILE A 615 15.11 4.53 19.13
CA ILE A 615 14.70 3.25 19.72
C ILE A 615 15.83 2.68 20.59
N CYS A 616 17.08 2.72 20.12
CA CYS A 616 18.23 2.28 20.92
C CYS A 616 18.38 3.04 22.25
N ARG A 617 17.96 4.31 22.31
CA ARG A 617 18.00 5.12 23.54
C ARG A 617 16.80 4.84 24.44
N LYS A 618 15.60 4.72 23.88
CA LYS A 618 14.34 4.59 24.63
C LYS A 618 14.03 3.14 25.03
N THR A 619 14.09 2.21 24.09
CA THR A 619 13.55 0.84 24.23
C THR A 619 14.50 -0.26 23.70
N PRO A 620 15.78 -0.30 24.12
CA PRO A 620 16.77 -1.25 23.59
C PRO A 620 16.44 -2.72 23.85
N LYS A 621 15.61 -3.02 24.85
CA LYS A 621 15.20 -4.40 25.18
C LYS A 621 14.33 -5.01 24.08
N LEU A 622 13.37 -4.25 23.54
CA LEU A 622 12.47 -4.73 22.49
C LEU A 622 13.27 -5.07 21.22
N LEU A 623 14.22 -4.21 20.86
CA LEU A 623 15.10 -4.42 19.71
C LEU A 623 15.95 -5.70 19.83
N ARG A 624 16.46 -6.01 21.03
CA ARG A 624 17.28 -7.22 21.29
C ARG A 624 16.46 -8.50 21.32
N ASN A 625 15.15 -8.40 21.56
CA ASN A 625 14.25 -9.54 21.60
C ASN A 625 13.75 -9.95 20.21
N LEU A 626 13.94 -9.10 19.19
CA LEU A 626 13.59 -9.44 17.81
C LEU A 626 14.39 -10.65 17.32
N HIS A 627 13.87 -11.36 16.33
CA HIS A 627 14.52 -12.44 15.61
C HIS A 627 15.89 -11.98 15.06
N PRO A 628 16.94 -12.83 15.11
CA PRO A 628 18.28 -12.44 14.67
C PRO A 628 18.35 -11.89 13.24
N GLU A 629 17.50 -12.38 12.34
CA GLU A 629 17.42 -11.88 10.96
C GLU A 629 16.90 -10.43 10.89
N ASN A 630 15.85 -10.12 11.66
CA ASN A 630 15.34 -8.75 11.80
C ASN A 630 16.42 -7.84 12.41
N GLN A 631 17.14 -8.31 13.44
CA GLN A 631 18.26 -7.55 14.01
C GLN A 631 19.36 -7.28 12.99
N ALA A 632 19.73 -8.28 12.19
CA ALA A 632 20.75 -8.14 11.15
C ALA A 632 20.30 -7.15 10.05
N TYR A 633 19.04 -7.25 9.62
CA TYR A 633 18.43 -6.32 8.67
C TYR A 633 18.47 -4.88 9.20
N LEU A 634 17.98 -4.65 10.42
CA LEU A 634 17.91 -3.32 11.02
C LEU A 634 19.31 -2.71 11.17
N ASN A 635 20.29 -3.48 11.65
CA ASN A 635 21.68 -3.03 11.75
C ASN A 635 22.27 -2.63 10.39
N ARG A 636 21.91 -3.37 9.33
CA ARG A 636 22.42 -3.19 7.98
C ARG A 636 21.75 -2.02 7.24
N ASN A 637 20.50 -1.71 7.56
CA ASN A 637 19.66 -0.73 6.85
C ASN A 637 19.29 0.50 7.68
N ARG A 638 19.79 0.62 8.92
CA ARG A 638 19.51 1.77 9.79
C ARG A 638 19.89 3.10 9.16
N TRP A 639 19.09 4.12 9.46
CA TRP A 639 19.33 5.50 9.08
C TRP A 639 19.43 6.40 10.32
N PRO A 640 20.34 7.38 10.35
CA PRO A 640 21.48 7.54 9.44
C PRO A 640 22.48 6.36 9.52
N PRO A 641 23.21 6.04 8.43
CA PRO A 641 24.15 4.92 8.41
C PRO A 641 25.32 5.07 9.38
N VAL A 642 25.90 3.94 9.82
CA VAL A 642 27.01 3.89 10.79
C VAL A 642 28.20 4.74 10.34
N TRP A 643 28.57 4.65 9.06
CA TRP A 643 29.70 5.38 8.52
C TRP A 643 29.46 6.88 8.64
N TYR A 644 28.25 7.37 8.34
CA TYR A 644 27.92 8.80 8.45
C TYR A 644 28.04 9.29 9.90
N LEU A 645 27.56 8.50 10.86
CA LEU A 645 27.68 8.85 12.29
C LEU A 645 29.16 8.97 12.74
N LYS A 646 30.05 8.12 12.21
CA LYS A 646 31.50 8.24 12.45
C LYS A 646 32.08 9.50 11.79
N GLU A 647 31.61 9.82 10.59
CA GLU A 647 32.06 10.99 9.84
C GLU A 647 31.66 12.31 10.47
N ILE A 648 30.42 12.43 10.95
CA ILE A 648 29.95 13.65 11.59
C ILE A 648 30.66 13.89 12.92
N ASP A 649 30.90 12.84 13.73
CA ASP A 649 31.72 12.95 14.94
C ASP A 649 33.16 13.40 14.64
N HIS A 650 33.76 12.83 13.58
CA HIS A 650 35.09 13.24 13.14
C HIS A 650 35.11 14.71 12.69
N TYR A 651 34.13 15.13 11.88
CA TYR A 651 33.99 16.52 11.44
C TYR A 651 33.87 17.48 12.62
N GLU A 652 32.98 17.20 13.59
CA GLU A 652 32.79 18.01 14.78
C GLU A 652 34.06 18.11 15.65
N ARG A 653 34.86 17.03 15.73
CA ARG A 653 36.17 17.06 16.36
C ARG A 653 37.13 18.00 15.62
N CYS A 654 37.25 17.88 14.31
CA CYS A 654 38.10 18.77 13.51
C CYS A 654 37.67 20.24 13.58
N VAL A 655 36.35 20.51 13.62
CA VAL A 655 35.82 21.87 13.80
C VAL A 655 36.26 22.44 15.15
N ARG A 656 36.13 21.67 16.24
CA ARG A 656 36.58 22.09 17.58
C ARG A 656 38.08 22.35 17.63
N GLU A 657 38.89 21.48 17.02
CA GLU A 657 40.34 21.65 16.91
C GLU A 657 40.71 22.94 16.16
N ARG A 658 40.05 23.20 15.01
CA ARG A 658 40.30 24.41 14.23
C ARG A 658 39.90 25.68 14.99
N GLN A 659 38.76 25.67 15.68
CA GLN A 659 38.32 26.80 16.52
C GLN A 659 39.33 27.08 17.63
N TRP A 660 39.91 26.04 18.22
CA TRP A 660 40.96 26.16 19.22
C TRP A 660 42.25 26.76 18.66
N GLU A 661 42.66 26.37 17.44
CA GLU A 661 43.83 26.94 16.76
C GLU A 661 43.64 28.42 16.39
N GLU A 662 42.45 28.79 15.91
CA GLU A 662 42.13 30.15 15.48
C GLU A 662 41.89 31.11 16.66
N LYS A 663 41.33 30.59 17.76
CA LYS A 663 41.04 31.35 18.99
C LYS A 663 41.48 30.55 20.23
N PRO A 664 42.79 30.43 20.49
CA PRO A 664 43.27 29.74 21.67
C PRO A 664 42.72 30.45 22.91
N PRO A 665 42.12 29.73 23.88
CA PRO A 665 41.63 30.35 25.09
C PRO A 665 42.77 31.10 25.78
N LYS A 666 42.48 32.32 26.24
CA LYS A 666 43.45 33.14 26.98
C LYS A 666 43.90 32.31 28.19
N LEU A 667 45.18 31.95 28.23
CA LEU A 667 45.81 31.41 29.44
C LEU A 667 45.49 32.38 30.58
N PHE A 668 44.67 31.95 31.54
CA PHE A 668 44.47 32.72 32.76
C PHE A 668 45.86 32.98 33.35
N LYS A 669 46.28 34.26 33.39
CA LYS A 669 47.45 34.67 34.16
C LYS A 669 47.20 34.18 35.58
N ARG A 670 47.93 33.14 35.99
CA ARG A 670 47.99 32.70 37.38
C ARG A 670 48.48 33.91 38.19
N HIS A 671 47.56 34.60 38.85
CA HIS A 671 47.90 35.52 39.91
C HIS A 671 48.60 34.69 40.99
N ARG A 672 49.90 34.93 41.15
CA ARG A 672 50.73 34.31 42.18
C ARG A 672 50.40 35.00 43.50
N ASN A 673 49.27 34.64 44.12
CA ASN A 673 48.97 35.02 45.49
C ASN A 673 49.19 33.80 46.40
N ASN A 674 50.16 33.95 47.30
CA ASN A 674 50.43 33.08 48.43
C ASN A 674 49.19 33.03 49.34
N SER A 675 48.50 31.88 49.39
CA SER A 675 47.87 31.35 50.61
C SER A 675 47.27 29.97 50.32
N THR A 676 47.90 28.99 50.95
CA THR A 676 47.53 27.59 51.21
C THR A 676 46.03 27.26 51.32
N SER A 677 45.53 26.41 50.40
CA SER A 677 44.75 25.19 50.68
C SER A 677 44.42 24.46 49.37
N GLY A 678 44.69 23.15 49.33
CA GLY A 678 44.94 22.38 48.13
C GLY A 678 43.74 21.96 47.28
N CYS A 679 44.02 21.71 46.00
CA CYS A 679 43.34 20.70 45.21
C CYS A 679 44.39 20.00 44.33
N LEU A 680 44.52 18.68 44.53
CA LEU A 680 45.49 17.80 43.91
C LEU A 680 44.94 17.26 42.59
N CYS A 681 45.48 17.71 41.46
CA CYS A 681 45.57 16.88 40.25
C CYS A 681 46.60 17.44 39.26
N PHE A 682 47.39 16.49 38.73
CA PHE A 682 48.53 16.61 37.80
C PHE A 682 49.91 16.90 38.41
N SER A 683 50.62 15.82 38.73
CA SER A 683 52.04 15.70 38.42
C SER A 683 52.20 14.69 37.30
N GLY A 684 52.54 15.18 36.10
CA GLY A 684 53.05 14.32 35.04
C GLY A 684 54.49 13.93 35.35
N ARG A 685 54.83 12.66 35.10
CA ARG A 685 56.21 12.30 34.73
C ARG A 685 56.16 11.25 33.63
N ASN A 686 56.84 11.63 32.55
CA ASN A 686 57.02 10.91 31.30
C ASN A 686 58.12 9.84 31.49
N ARG A 687 57.88 8.59 31.04
CA ARG A 687 58.75 7.79 30.13
C ARG A 687 58.47 6.27 30.18
N ASN A 688 58.35 5.72 28.96
CA ASN A 688 58.63 4.36 28.47
C ASN A 688 57.99 3.13 29.14
N SER A 689 57.15 2.43 28.37
CA SER A 689 57.44 1.16 27.67
C SER A 689 56.19 0.29 27.56
N ASP A 690 55.92 -0.20 26.34
CA ASP A 690 55.17 -1.40 25.95
C ASP A 690 54.16 -2.00 26.95
N SER A 691 52.87 -1.97 26.59
CA SER A 691 52.07 -3.18 26.33
C SER A 691 50.56 -2.88 26.24
N LYS A 692 49.95 -3.53 25.24
CA LYS A 692 48.54 -3.78 24.95
C LYS A 692 47.53 -3.51 26.08
N ARG A 693 46.41 -2.85 25.73
CA ARG A 693 45.07 -3.35 26.13
C ARG A 693 43.93 -2.89 25.22
N ALA A 694 43.09 -3.87 24.93
CA ALA A 694 41.94 -3.86 24.05
C ALA A 694 40.83 -2.89 24.50
N TYR A 695 40.19 -2.24 23.53
CA TYR A 695 38.94 -1.51 23.75
C TYR A 695 37.76 -2.43 23.40
N ARG A 696 36.89 -2.64 24.40
CA ARG A 696 35.54 -3.16 24.24
C ARG A 696 34.67 -2.08 23.61
N THR A 697 34.02 -2.43 22.51
CA THR A 697 32.92 -1.70 21.90
C THR A 697 31.65 -1.88 22.74
N VAL A 698 30.88 -0.80 22.92
CA VAL A 698 29.49 -0.82 23.38
C VAL A 698 28.60 -0.55 22.19
#